data_AF-A0A838W6W5-F1
#
_entry.id   AF-A0A838W6W5-F1
#
_cell.length_a   1.000
_cell.length_b   1.000
_cell.length_c   1.000
_cell.angle_alpha   90.00
_cell.angle_beta   90.00
_cell.angle_gamma   90.00
#
_symmetry.space_group_name_H-M   'P 1'
#
loop_
_entity.id
_entity.type
_entity.pdbx_description
1 polymer ?
#
loop_
_entity_poly.entity_id
_entity_poly.type
_entity_poly.pdbx_seq_one_letter_code
_entity_poly.pdbx_strand_id
1 'polypeptide(L)'
;MNKQRIATAPRVMIVLLGTLLLSACASTTRPPVLRTGPPLSEAEVAELAALLRVEDQRSYEPARLESSARSAAPVVRRYAALAIGRLQDARGVPLLVQLLSDPDTAVAAIAAFALGQVGDTTAVPHLVPLLGSQAAARNPTVAAEAAAALGKLRTGDAASALNGFLLTAPVGHGGTAVAEQALLAIWRFPRSADLAPVLRWTDAPDPEIRWRAAYALVRRPDPAATPRLLRLAADPDPLARALAVRGLTGPLADSAGLAPAAVLPVVLSLSADADPRTAVSAIRSLGTFRAPEAVTRLVSLVGGSAVHAIPAAESLGRLGSYASASAPVLREAALNRSNAIGLRSAALLALVQVAPATAPAVAASLAAEGSWRARAEAGRAFSALVPHPRAELAALFRDPDPRVAALSLSATVEAAGDSVAPLRVYLLEMLGSRDVRVRTAALAGISRLRDPATLPLILDAYQLALQDTLNDAALEAISAVAALQARGTPAARALFRRFPSPGDPLLRRRAVTLFGDTARTAWGEPLPIETGLSTAEYEARVRRWIAPAYAGGAPPRARIVTESGSIDLELFAADAPLTVHSFVYLAEDGYFDGQEWPRVVPNFVIQGGDPRGDQSGGPGYAIRDEINRHRYERGTLGMALSGPDTGGSQFFITHSPQPHLDGAYTVFGRVIAGMEVVDRVMVGERIQSIRLLP
;
A
#
# COMPACT_ATOMS: atom_id res chain seq x y z
N MET A 1 -18.28 55.79 37.87
CA MET A 1 -18.09 56.90 36.90
C MET A 1 -18.28 56.34 35.50
N ASN A 2 -19.16 56.77 34.59
CA ASN A 2 -20.27 57.73 34.53
C ASN A 2 -21.07 57.34 33.25
N LYS A 3 -22.37 57.00 33.34
CA LYS A 3 -23.56 57.65 32.70
C LYS A 3 -23.53 57.82 31.15
N GLN A 4 -24.60 57.64 30.35
CA GLN A 4 -26.06 57.41 30.49
C GLN A 4 -26.63 57.12 29.07
N ARG A 5 -27.53 56.13 28.85
CA ARG A 5 -29.02 56.17 28.63
C ARG A 5 -29.49 56.95 27.38
N ILE A 6 -30.45 56.46 26.57
CA ILE A 6 -31.92 56.45 26.80
C ILE A 6 -32.64 55.42 25.88
N ALA A 7 -33.81 54.94 26.32
CA ALA A 7 -34.68 53.91 25.76
C ALA A 7 -35.90 54.46 24.96
N THR A 8 -36.57 53.64 24.12
CA THR A 8 -37.98 53.13 24.26
C THR A 8 -38.56 52.45 22.98
N ALA A 9 -39.14 51.24 23.18
CA ALA A 9 -40.11 50.30 22.51
C ALA A 9 -40.99 50.72 21.28
N PRO A 10 -41.84 49.84 20.61
CA PRO A 10 -42.30 48.46 20.93
C PRO A 10 -42.40 47.42 19.74
N ARG A 11 -42.99 46.24 20.02
CA ARG A 11 -43.25 45.04 19.17
C ARG A 11 -44.43 45.20 18.17
N VAL A 12 -44.42 44.48 17.03
CA VAL A 12 -45.44 43.50 16.54
C VAL A 12 -45.08 42.90 15.15
N MET A 13 -45.19 41.57 15.10
CA MET A 13 -45.26 40.48 14.09
C MET A 13 -45.77 40.76 12.64
N ILE A 14 -45.18 40.09 11.62
CA ILE A 14 -45.82 39.14 10.67
C ILE A 14 -44.76 38.42 9.77
N VAL A 15 -45.09 37.16 9.47
CA VAL A 15 -44.41 36.01 8.83
C VAL A 15 -43.95 36.20 7.36
N LEU A 16 -42.83 35.57 6.94
CA LEU A 16 -42.77 34.67 5.77
C LEU A 16 -41.47 33.85 5.64
N LEU A 17 -41.68 32.55 5.38
CA LEU A 17 -40.82 31.47 4.86
C LEU A 17 -39.40 31.78 4.33
N GLY A 18 -38.43 30.93 4.73
CA GLY A 18 -37.11 30.83 4.10
C GLY A 18 -36.38 29.53 4.46
N THR A 19 -36.71 28.47 3.73
CA THR A 19 -36.07 27.15 3.59
C THR A 19 -34.66 26.96 4.17
N LEU A 20 -34.54 26.04 5.15
CA LEU A 20 -33.29 25.33 5.47
C LEU A 20 -32.89 24.45 4.27
N LEU A 21 -31.80 24.80 3.60
CA LEU A 21 -31.08 23.89 2.70
C LEU A 21 -30.06 23.10 3.52
N LEU A 22 -30.46 21.88 3.88
CA LEU A 22 -29.55 20.82 4.33
C LEU A 22 -28.63 20.44 3.15
N SER A 23 -27.37 20.89 3.18
CA SER A 23 -26.31 20.32 2.36
C SER A 23 -26.00 18.89 2.84
N ALA A 24 -26.70 17.92 2.25
CA ALA A 24 -26.40 16.50 2.36
C ALA A 24 -26.04 15.96 0.97
N CYS A 25 -24.83 16.22 0.50
CA CYS A 25 -24.22 15.53 -0.63
C CYS A 25 -22.77 15.18 -0.28
N ALA A 26 -22.63 14.12 0.51
CA ALA A 26 -21.41 13.32 0.56
C ALA A 26 -21.82 11.90 0.15
N SER A 27 -21.79 11.62 -1.15
CA SER A 27 -21.93 10.27 -1.70
C SER A 27 -20.63 9.50 -1.53
N THR A 28 -20.16 9.36 -0.29
CA THR A 28 -19.31 8.22 0.04
C THR A 28 -20.23 7.01 0.00
N THR A 29 -20.00 6.07 -0.91
CA THR A 29 -20.57 4.74 -0.83
C THR A 29 -20.09 4.11 0.47
N ARG A 30 -20.78 4.42 1.58
CA ARG A 30 -20.62 3.71 2.84
C ARG A 30 -20.81 2.23 2.48
N PRO A 31 -19.86 1.33 2.82
CA PRO A 31 -20.19 -0.08 2.82
C PRO A 31 -21.49 -0.22 3.63
N PRO A 32 -22.46 -1.02 3.18
CA PRO A 32 -23.73 -1.14 3.88
C PRO A 32 -23.41 -1.40 5.35
N VAL A 33 -23.90 -0.52 6.22
CA VAL A 33 -23.94 -0.77 7.66
C VAL A 33 -24.47 -2.19 7.78
N LEU A 34 -23.69 -3.07 8.40
CA LEU A 34 -24.13 -4.45 8.65
C LEU A 34 -25.56 -4.35 9.16
N ARG A 35 -26.51 -4.91 8.41
CA ARG A 35 -27.92 -4.88 8.81
C ARG A 35 -27.96 -5.42 10.23
N THR A 36 -28.47 -4.63 11.17
CA THR A 36 -28.68 -5.04 12.55
C THR A 36 -29.59 -6.27 12.52
N GLY A 37 -28.99 -7.43 12.69
CA GLY A 37 -29.68 -8.71 12.71
C GLY A 37 -29.97 -9.11 14.16
N PRO A 38 -30.63 -10.26 14.37
CA PRO A 38 -30.55 -10.91 15.67
C PRO A 38 -29.07 -11.19 16.01
N PRO A 39 -28.71 -11.20 17.31
CA PRO A 39 -27.39 -11.68 17.75
C PRO A 39 -27.10 -13.06 17.16
N LEU A 40 -25.82 -13.32 16.85
CA LEU A 40 -25.41 -14.62 16.32
C LEU A 40 -25.75 -15.73 17.31
N SER A 41 -26.37 -16.79 16.82
CA SER A 41 -26.55 -18.05 17.55
C SER A 41 -25.22 -18.76 17.77
N GLU A 42 -25.17 -19.65 18.76
CA GLU A 42 -23.99 -20.48 19.03
C GLU A 42 -23.55 -21.32 17.82
N ALA A 43 -24.52 -21.81 17.04
CA ALA A 43 -24.24 -22.53 15.80
C ALA A 43 -23.60 -21.63 14.74
N GLU A 44 -24.08 -20.39 14.58
CA GLU A 44 -23.45 -19.42 13.67
C GLU A 44 -22.05 -19.02 14.14
N VAL A 45 -21.83 -18.87 15.44
CA VAL A 45 -20.49 -18.60 16.00
C VAL A 45 -19.52 -19.72 15.65
N ALA A 46 -19.92 -20.98 15.84
CA ALA A 46 -19.09 -22.15 15.53
C ALA A 46 -18.79 -22.26 14.02
N GLU A 47 -19.79 -22.00 13.15
CA GLU A 47 -19.61 -22.01 11.70
C GLU A 47 -18.66 -20.90 11.23
N LEU A 48 -18.81 -19.67 11.74
CA LEU A 48 -17.90 -18.57 11.42
C LEU A 48 -16.49 -18.82 11.94
N ALA A 49 -16.34 -19.47 13.10
CA ALA A 49 -15.04 -19.85 13.63
C ALA A 49 -14.35 -20.90 12.74
N ALA A 50 -15.12 -21.85 12.22
CA ALA A 50 -14.62 -22.85 11.28
C ALA A 50 -14.20 -22.23 9.94
N LEU A 51 -14.96 -21.26 9.42
CA LEU A 51 -14.58 -20.49 8.22
C LEU A 51 -13.32 -19.65 8.45
N LEU A 52 -13.21 -18.99 9.62
CA LEU A 52 -12.03 -18.21 9.97
C LEU A 52 -10.77 -19.09 10.06
N ARG A 53 -10.90 -20.31 10.60
CA ARG A 53 -9.83 -21.31 10.59
C ARG A 53 -9.44 -21.71 9.17
N VAL A 54 -10.42 -21.98 8.30
CA VAL A 54 -10.18 -22.29 6.87
C VAL A 54 -9.36 -21.19 6.20
N GLU A 55 -9.71 -19.92 6.44
CA GLU A 55 -9.01 -18.76 5.90
C GLU A 55 -7.58 -18.65 6.42
N ASP A 56 -7.39 -18.76 7.74
CA ASP A 56 -6.09 -18.59 8.39
C ASP A 56 -5.12 -19.72 8.05
N GLN A 57 -5.64 -20.94 7.93
CA GLN A 57 -4.88 -22.13 7.52
C GLN A 57 -4.66 -22.20 6.00
N ARG A 58 -5.29 -21.31 5.22
CA ARG A 58 -5.34 -21.39 3.75
C ARG A 58 -5.74 -22.80 3.28
N SER A 59 -6.71 -23.40 3.96
CA SER A 59 -7.12 -24.80 3.78
C SER A 59 -8.44 -24.90 3.02
N TYR A 60 -8.41 -25.31 1.75
CA TYR A 60 -9.64 -25.50 0.99
C TYR A 60 -10.39 -26.76 1.45
N GLU A 61 -11.50 -26.57 2.17
CA GLU A 61 -12.38 -27.65 2.68
C GLU A 61 -13.72 -27.67 1.92
N PRO A 62 -13.86 -28.48 0.84
CA PRO A 62 -15.01 -28.39 -0.07
C PRO A 62 -16.36 -28.58 0.63
N ALA A 63 -16.51 -29.65 1.40
CA ALA A 63 -17.77 -29.98 2.08
C ALA A 63 -18.22 -28.88 3.06
N ARG A 64 -17.26 -28.26 3.74
CA ARG A 64 -17.53 -27.15 4.67
C ARG A 64 -17.97 -25.91 3.90
N LEU A 65 -17.18 -25.49 2.92
CA LEU A 65 -17.48 -24.30 2.12
C LEU A 65 -18.83 -24.42 1.42
N GLU A 66 -19.15 -25.59 0.87
CA GLU A 66 -20.46 -25.89 0.27
C GLU A 66 -21.60 -25.82 1.29
N SER A 67 -21.43 -26.40 2.47
CA SER A 67 -22.43 -26.36 3.55
C SER A 67 -22.68 -24.92 4.00
N SER A 68 -21.63 -24.17 4.31
CA SER A 68 -21.72 -22.78 4.78
C SER A 68 -22.31 -21.85 3.71
N ALA A 69 -21.98 -22.05 2.43
CA ALA A 69 -22.57 -21.29 1.32
C ALA A 69 -24.06 -21.59 1.07
N ARG A 70 -24.60 -22.69 1.59
CA ARG A 70 -26.04 -23.04 1.55
C ARG A 70 -26.76 -22.75 2.87
N SER A 71 -26.08 -22.15 3.85
CA SER A 71 -26.66 -21.83 5.15
C SER A 71 -27.89 -20.92 5.01
N ALA A 72 -28.90 -21.14 5.85
CA ALA A 72 -30.05 -20.25 5.96
C ALA A 72 -29.63 -18.83 6.39
N ALA A 73 -28.56 -18.72 7.17
CA ALA A 73 -28.02 -17.46 7.69
C ALA A 73 -27.20 -16.71 6.62
N PRO A 74 -27.62 -15.50 6.17
CA PRO A 74 -26.87 -14.72 5.19
C PRO A 74 -25.45 -14.36 5.63
N VAL A 75 -25.23 -14.20 6.95
CA VAL A 75 -23.89 -13.96 7.52
C VAL A 75 -22.95 -15.13 7.23
N VAL A 76 -23.39 -16.37 7.41
CA VAL A 76 -22.56 -17.56 7.14
C VAL A 76 -22.25 -17.67 5.65
N ARG A 77 -23.23 -17.44 4.77
CA ARG A 77 -23.01 -17.43 3.30
C ARG A 77 -22.04 -16.35 2.87
N ARG A 78 -22.13 -15.17 3.50
CA ARG A 78 -21.21 -14.04 3.28
C ARG A 78 -19.77 -14.43 3.61
N TYR A 79 -19.51 -14.99 4.79
CA TYR A 79 -18.16 -15.40 5.18
C TYR A 79 -17.67 -16.60 4.35
N ALA A 80 -18.55 -17.49 3.92
CA ALA A 80 -18.18 -18.57 2.99
C ALA A 80 -17.66 -18.01 1.66
N ALA A 81 -18.36 -17.04 1.06
CA ALA A 81 -17.91 -16.38 -0.17
C ALA A 81 -16.59 -15.62 0.04
N LEU A 82 -16.43 -14.94 1.17
CA LEU A 82 -15.20 -14.23 1.53
C LEU A 82 -14.03 -15.19 1.71
N ALA A 83 -14.25 -16.31 2.40
CA ALA A 83 -13.25 -17.36 2.61
C ALA A 83 -12.76 -17.92 1.29
N ILE A 84 -13.66 -18.26 0.36
CA ILE A 84 -13.29 -18.74 -0.98
C ILE A 84 -12.43 -17.69 -1.71
N GLY A 85 -12.84 -16.42 -1.66
CA GLY A 85 -12.08 -15.32 -2.27
C GLY A 85 -10.68 -15.15 -1.68
N ARG A 86 -10.52 -15.32 -0.36
CA ARG A 86 -9.23 -15.22 0.36
C ARG A 86 -8.32 -16.43 0.17
N LEU A 87 -8.90 -17.61 -0.05
CA LEU A 87 -8.15 -18.81 -0.42
C LEU A 87 -7.55 -18.70 -1.82
N GLN A 88 -8.17 -17.89 -2.70
CA GLN A 88 -7.78 -17.72 -4.11
C GLN A 88 -7.69 -19.05 -4.88
N ASP A 89 -8.58 -20.00 -4.55
CA ASP A 89 -8.61 -21.33 -5.15
C ASP A 89 -9.72 -21.44 -6.21
N ALA A 90 -9.34 -21.77 -7.44
CA ALA A 90 -10.25 -21.92 -8.58
C ALA A 90 -11.38 -22.93 -8.34
N ARG A 91 -11.18 -23.93 -7.47
CA ARG A 91 -12.21 -24.93 -7.13
C ARG A 91 -13.47 -24.30 -6.52
N GLY A 92 -13.37 -23.10 -5.94
CA GLY A 92 -14.50 -22.39 -5.35
C GLY A 92 -15.32 -21.55 -6.33
N VAL A 93 -14.85 -21.36 -7.58
CA VAL A 93 -15.52 -20.53 -8.60
C VAL A 93 -16.98 -20.96 -8.84
N PRO A 94 -17.31 -22.26 -9.00
CA PRO A 94 -18.70 -22.66 -9.24
C PRO A 94 -19.66 -22.22 -8.11
N LEU A 95 -19.18 -22.29 -6.86
CA LEU A 95 -19.95 -21.90 -5.68
C LEU A 95 -20.15 -20.39 -5.61
N LEU A 96 -19.11 -19.61 -5.94
CA LEU A 96 -19.22 -18.16 -6.02
C LEU A 96 -20.16 -17.71 -7.16
N VAL A 97 -20.11 -18.37 -8.32
CA VAL A 97 -21.03 -18.10 -9.43
C VAL A 97 -22.49 -18.34 -9.01
N GLN A 98 -22.76 -19.41 -8.25
CA GLN A 98 -24.09 -19.65 -7.68
C GLN A 98 -24.52 -18.49 -6.77
N LEU A 99 -23.63 -18.02 -5.89
CA LEU A 99 -23.91 -16.95 -4.93
C LEU A 99 -24.10 -15.56 -5.57
N LEU A 100 -23.74 -15.36 -6.85
CA LEU A 100 -24.09 -14.13 -7.58
C LEU A 100 -25.60 -13.88 -7.66
N SER A 101 -26.41 -14.94 -7.57
CA SER A 101 -27.88 -14.89 -7.58
C SER A 101 -28.49 -14.94 -6.18
N ASP A 102 -27.70 -14.77 -5.12
CA ASP A 102 -28.20 -14.79 -3.74
C ASP A 102 -29.24 -13.68 -3.52
N PRO A 103 -30.36 -13.95 -2.83
CA PRO A 103 -31.36 -12.93 -2.53
C PRO A 103 -30.82 -11.82 -1.62
N ASP A 104 -29.78 -12.09 -0.82
CA ASP A 104 -29.09 -11.06 -0.05
C ASP A 104 -28.04 -10.36 -0.92
N THR A 105 -28.27 -9.07 -1.20
CA THR A 105 -27.38 -8.25 -2.04
C THR A 105 -25.94 -8.18 -1.49
N ALA A 106 -25.73 -8.28 -0.17
CA ALA A 106 -24.39 -8.25 0.39
C ALA A 106 -23.63 -9.56 0.13
N VAL A 107 -24.33 -10.71 0.16
CA VAL A 107 -23.77 -12.01 -0.24
C VAL A 107 -23.42 -11.99 -1.73
N ALA A 108 -24.34 -11.59 -2.60
CA ALA A 108 -24.10 -11.50 -4.04
C ALA A 108 -22.94 -10.56 -4.41
N ALA A 109 -22.84 -9.40 -3.73
CA ALA A 109 -21.74 -8.47 -3.95
C ALA A 109 -20.38 -9.03 -3.49
N ILE A 110 -20.35 -9.78 -2.38
CA ILE A 110 -19.13 -10.45 -1.91
C ILE A 110 -18.75 -11.60 -2.83
N ALA A 111 -19.71 -12.31 -3.41
CA ALA A 111 -19.44 -13.32 -4.42
C ALA A 111 -18.78 -12.70 -5.67
N ALA A 112 -19.30 -11.58 -6.18
CA ALA A 112 -18.69 -10.85 -7.29
C ALA A 112 -17.27 -10.38 -6.97
N PHE A 113 -17.07 -9.81 -5.79
CA PHE A 113 -15.74 -9.42 -5.30
C PHE A 113 -14.78 -10.63 -5.22
N ALA A 114 -15.22 -11.73 -4.62
CA ALA A 114 -14.43 -12.94 -4.40
C ALA A 114 -14.01 -13.59 -5.72
N LEU A 115 -14.85 -13.60 -6.75
CA LEU A 115 -14.49 -14.05 -8.10
C LEU A 115 -13.30 -13.25 -8.66
N GLY A 116 -13.29 -11.93 -8.43
CA GLY A 116 -12.16 -11.07 -8.80
C GLY A 116 -10.89 -11.35 -8.01
N GLN A 117 -10.98 -11.90 -6.79
CA GLN A 117 -9.82 -12.27 -5.97
C GLN A 117 -9.25 -13.63 -6.33
N VAL A 118 -10.11 -14.60 -6.65
CA VAL A 118 -9.68 -15.92 -7.13
C VAL A 118 -8.90 -15.78 -8.44
N GLY A 119 -9.27 -14.82 -9.30
CA GLY A 119 -8.51 -14.52 -10.51
C GLY A 119 -8.75 -15.52 -11.66
N ASP A 120 -9.68 -16.46 -11.49
CA ASP A 120 -10.03 -17.43 -12.53
C ASP A 120 -10.90 -16.78 -13.62
N THR A 121 -10.40 -16.82 -14.85
CA THR A 121 -11.01 -16.15 -16.01
C THR A 121 -12.32 -16.81 -16.46
N THR A 122 -12.62 -18.03 -16.03
CA THR A 122 -13.93 -18.69 -16.25
C THR A 122 -15.09 -17.94 -15.60
N ALA A 123 -14.82 -17.03 -14.66
CA ALA A 123 -15.83 -16.17 -14.04
C ALA A 123 -16.34 -15.05 -14.97
N VAL A 124 -15.59 -14.66 -16.01
CA VAL A 124 -15.90 -13.51 -16.86
C VAL A 124 -17.31 -13.57 -17.48
N PRO A 125 -17.75 -14.68 -18.10
CA PRO A 125 -19.09 -14.78 -18.70
C PRO A 125 -20.23 -14.61 -17.69
N HIS A 126 -19.97 -14.83 -16.40
CA HIS A 126 -20.96 -14.67 -15.32
C HIS A 126 -20.99 -13.24 -14.76
N LEU A 127 -19.88 -12.51 -14.84
CA LEU A 127 -19.77 -11.13 -14.34
C LEU A 127 -20.22 -10.08 -15.38
N VAL A 128 -19.94 -10.31 -16.67
CA VAL A 128 -20.29 -9.37 -17.75
C VAL A 128 -21.79 -9.02 -17.78
N PRO A 129 -22.73 -9.98 -17.67
CA PRO A 129 -24.16 -9.68 -17.68
C PRO A 129 -24.61 -8.75 -16.55
N LEU A 130 -23.89 -8.71 -15.42
CA LEU A 130 -24.21 -7.86 -14.27
C LEU A 130 -24.00 -6.36 -14.58
N LEU A 131 -23.19 -6.03 -15.58
CA LEU A 131 -23.01 -4.65 -16.07
C LEU A 131 -24.15 -4.19 -17.00
N GLY A 132 -25.04 -5.08 -17.44
CA GLY A 132 -26.16 -4.72 -18.30
C GLY A 132 -27.06 -3.67 -17.63
N SER A 133 -27.58 -2.71 -18.40
CA SER A 133 -28.32 -1.55 -17.87
C SER A 133 -29.44 -1.93 -16.89
N GLN A 134 -30.23 -2.96 -17.21
CA GLN A 134 -31.27 -3.47 -16.31
C GLN A 134 -30.72 -4.14 -15.05
N ALA A 135 -29.65 -4.92 -15.15
CA ALA A 135 -29.03 -5.61 -14.02
C ALA A 135 -28.35 -4.62 -13.06
N ALA A 136 -27.59 -3.67 -13.62
CA ALA A 136 -26.93 -2.60 -12.88
C ALA A 136 -27.93 -1.68 -12.18
N ALA A 137 -29.09 -1.39 -12.80
CA ALA A 137 -30.15 -0.63 -12.16
C ALA A 137 -30.82 -1.39 -11.00
N ARG A 138 -30.96 -2.73 -11.12
CA ARG A 138 -31.55 -3.57 -10.06
C ARG A 138 -30.62 -3.72 -8.85
N ASN A 139 -29.34 -4.00 -9.08
CA ASN A 139 -28.36 -4.27 -8.03
C ASN A 139 -27.04 -3.51 -8.29
N PRO A 140 -27.01 -2.18 -8.09
CA PRO A 140 -25.84 -1.36 -8.41
C PRO A 140 -24.59 -1.76 -7.62
N THR A 141 -24.76 -2.22 -6.38
CA THR A 141 -23.65 -2.71 -5.53
C THR A 141 -23.00 -3.95 -6.13
N VAL A 142 -23.79 -4.92 -6.61
CA VAL A 142 -23.27 -6.16 -7.19
C VAL A 142 -22.60 -5.86 -8.54
N ALA A 143 -23.22 -5.01 -9.36
CA ALA A 143 -22.65 -4.57 -10.62
C ALA A 143 -21.33 -3.80 -10.46
N ALA A 144 -21.21 -2.96 -9.42
CA ALA A 144 -19.97 -2.25 -9.10
C ALA A 144 -18.85 -3.22 -8.69
N GLU A 145 -19.15 -4.23 -7.86
CA GLU A 145 -18.17 -5.28 -7.53
C GLU A 145 -17.80 -6.12 -8.75
N ALA A 146 -18.76 -6.41 -9.63
CA ALA A 146 -18.50 -7.09 -10.89
C ALA A 146 -17.56 -6.28 -11.79
N ALA A 147 -17.74 -4.96 -11.89
CA ALA A 147 -16.85 -4.07 -12.64
C ALA A 147 -15.42 -4.11 -12.07
N ALA A 148 -15.27 -4.05 -10.74
CA ALA A 148 -13.98 -4.16 -10.08
C ALA A 148 -13.32 -5.54 -10.32
N ALA A 149 -14.10 -6.63 -10.24
CA ALA A 149 -13.65 -8.00 -10.47
C ALA A 149 -13.18 -8.21 -11.92
N LEU A 150 -13.93 -7.73 -12.90
CA LEU A 150 -13.53 -7.76 -14.32
C LEU A 150 -12.19 -7.07 -14.56
N GLY A 151 -11.94 -5.95 -13.87
CA GLY A 151 -10.63 -5.27 -13.87
C GLY A 151 -9.48 -6.15 -13.38
N LYS A 152 -9.72 -7.03 -12.41
CA LYS A 152 -8.72 -7.95 -11.85
C LYS A 152 -8.47 -9.18 -12.71
N LEU A 153 -9.49 -9.66 -13.43
CA LEU A 153 -9.39 -10.82 -14.33
C LEU A 153 -8.59 -10.52 -15.61
N ARG A 154 -8.54 -9.24 -16.03
CA ARG A 154 -7.63 -8.74 -17.09
C ARG A 154 -7.74 -9.46 -18.44
N THR A 155 -8.92 -9.96 -18.80
CA THR A 155 -9.19 -10.55 -20.11
C THR A 155 -9.63 -9.51 -21.14
N GLY A 156 -9.54 -9.85 -22.43
CA GLY A 156 -10.05 -9.01 -23.52
C GLY A 156 -11.56 -8.77 -23.40
N ASP A 157 -12.33 -9.80 -23.07
CA ASP A 157 -13.78 -9.70 -22.88
C ASP A 157 -14.16 -8.79 -21.70
N ALA A 158 -13.40 -8.86 -20.60
CA ALA A 158 -13.58 -7.96 -19.47
C ALA A 158 -13.30 -6.49 -19.86
N ALA A 159 -12.25 -6.24 -20.64
CA ALA A 159 -11.93 -4.92 -21.16
C ALA A 159 -13.07 -4.39 -22.05
N SER A 160 -13.57 -5.22 -22.98
CA SER A 160 -14.67 -4.88 -23.88
C SER A 160 -15.96 -4.56 -23.12
N ALA A 161 -16.29 -5.36 -22.09
CA ALA A 161 -17.47 -5.14 -21.27
C ALA A 161 -17.40 -3.82 -20.48
N LEU A 162 -16.26 -3.51 -19.87
CA LEU A 162 -16.07 -2.27 -19.13
C LEU A 162 -16.10 -1.04 -20.04
N ASN A 163 -15.43 -1.10 -21.19
CA ASN A 163 -15.47 -0.02 -22.18
C ASN A 163 -16.89 0.18 -22.73
N GLY A 164 -17.59 -0.91 -23.07
CA GLY A 164 -18.97 -0.85 -23.55
C GLY A 164 -19.93 -0.25 -22.52
N PHE A 165 -19.79 -0.61 -21.24
CA PHE A 165 -20.52 0.00 -20.15
C PHE A 165 -20.22 1.50 -20.05
N LEU A 166 -18.94 1.88 -19.97
CA LEU A 166 -18.51 3.28 -19.83
C LEU A 166 -18.94 4.14 -21.03
N LEU A 167 -19.06 3.58 -22.22
CA LEU A 167 -19.51 4.29 -23.41
C LEU A 167 -21.02 4.55 -23.43
N THR A 168 -21.82 3.63 -22.90
CA THR A 168 -23.29 3.65 -23.03
C THR A 168 -24.03 4.11 -21.77
N ALA A 169 -23.41 3.98 -20.59
CA ALA A 169 -24.03 4.36 -19.33
C ALA A 169 -24.37 5.86 -19.29
N PRO A 170 -25.46 6.27 -18.63
CA PRO A 170 -25.84 7.67 -18.51
C PRO A 170 -24.83 8.42 -17.63
N VAL A 171 -24.41 9.61 -18.06
CA VAL A 171 -23.58 10.52 -17.26
C VAL A 171 -24.53 11.32 -16.36
N GLY A 172 -24.79 10.84 -15.14
CA GLY A 172 -25.73 11.44 -14.20
C GLY A 172 -25.94 10.60 -12.92
N HIS A 173 -26.98 10.90 -12.14
CA HIS A 173 -27.21 10.36 -10.78
C HIS A 173 -27.52 8.84 -10.72
N GLY A 174 -27.72 8.16 -11.85
CA GLY A 174 -28.03 6.72 -11.90
C GLY A 174 -26.85 5.89 -12.38
N GLY A 175 -26.46 4.84 -11.63
CA GLY A 175 -25.37 3.93 -12.01
C GLY A 175 -23.95 4.44 -11.71
N THR A 176 -23.81 5.50 -10.92
CA THR A 176 -22.52 6.13 -10.57
C THR A 176 -21.52 5.14 -9.99
N ALA A 177 -21.92 4.33 -9.00
CA ALA A 177 -21.03 3.35 -8.36
C ALA A 177 -20.41 2.35 -9.35
N VAL A 178 -21.15 1.94 -10.38
CA VAL A 178 -20.63 1.03 -11.41
C VAL A 178 -19.62 1.74 -12.30
N ALA A 179 -19.92 2.98 -12.71
CA ALA A 179 -18.99 3.82 -13.48
C ALA A 179 -17.72 4.14 -12.68
N GLU A 180 -17.83 4.44 -11.38
CA GLU A 180 -16.70 4.63 -10.48
C GLU A 180 -15.76 3.43 -10.52
N GLN A 181 -16.29 2.22 -10.30
CA GLN A 181 -15.46 1.01 -10.29
C GLN A 181 -14.93 0.66 -11.67
N ALA A 182 -15.71 0.87 -12.74
CA ALA A 182 -15.25 0.66 -14.10
C ALA A 182 -14.09 1.59 -14.49
N LEU A 183 -14.16 2.88 -14.14
CA LEU A 183 -13.07 3.85 -14.33
C LEU A 183 -11.82 3.45 -13.53
N LEU A 184 -11.99 2.97 -12.30
CA LEU A 184 -10.88 2.46 -11.48
C LEU A 184 -10.35 1.09 -11.91
N ALA A 185 -11.08 0.37 -12.76
CA ALA A 185 -10.69 -0.92 -13.31
C ALA A 185 -9.92 -0.78 -14.65
N ILE A 186 -10.32 0.18 -15.50
CA ILE A 186 -9.90 0.21 -16.91
C ILE A 186 -8.39 0.38 -17.12
N TRP A 187 -7.68 0.98 -16.16
CA TRP A 187 -6.23 1.15 -16.26
C TRP A 187 -5.45 -0.18 -16.21
N ARG A 188 -6.07 -1.29 -15.77
CA ARG A 188 -5.43 -2.61 -15.65
C ARG A 188 -5.24 -3.32 -16.99
N PHE A 189 -5.83 -2.80 -18.07
CA PHE A 189 -5.76 -3.35 -19.42
C PHE A 189 -4.68 -2.65 -20.29
N PRO A 190 -4.29 -3.27 -21.41
CA PRO A 190 -3.53 -2.59 -22.48
C PRO A 190 -4.17 -1.25 -22.88
N ARG A 191 -3.37 -0.32 -23.43
CA ARG A 191 -3.92 0.98 -23.89
C ARG A 191 -4.99 0.72 -24.95
N SER A 192 -6.17 1.31 -24.76
CA SER A 192 -7.24 1.31 -25.76
C SER A 192 -6.88 2.29 -26.87
N ALA A 193 -7.21 1.96 -28.12
CA ALA A 193 -7.13 2.91 -29.23
C ALA A 193 -8.21 4.01 -29.11
N ASP A 194 -9.32 3.71 -28.43
CA ASP A 194 -10.41 4.65 -28.19
C ASP A 194 -10.46 5.06 -26.72
N LEU A 195 -10.30 6.36 -26.46
CA LEU A 195 -10.41 6.99 -25.15
C LEU A 195 -11.81 7.53 -24.85
N ALA A 196 -12.74 7.54 -25.82
CA ALA A 196 -14.10 8.05 -25.65
C ALA A 196 -14.83 7.45 -24.43
N PRO A 197 -14.68 6.14 -24.10
CA PRO A 197 -15.28 5.56 -22.91
C PRO A 197 -14.86 6.27 -21.62
N VAL A 198 -13.66 6.85 -21.54
CA VAL A 198 -13.16 7.55 -20.34
C VAL A 198 -13.35 9.06 -20.46
N LEU A 199 -13.07 9.67 -21.62
CA LEU A 199 -13.07 11.13 -21.82
C LEU A 199 -14.43 11.80 -21.60
N ARG A 200 -15.55 11.07 -21.75
CA ARG A 200 -16.88 11.60 -21.47
C ARG A 200 -17.14 11.82 -19.97
N TRP A 201 -16.46 11.07 -19.11
CA TRP A 201 -16.64 11.16 -17.65
C TRP A 201 -15.81 12.27 -17.00
N THR A 202 -14.88 12.88 -17.73
CA THR A 202 -14.09 14.00 -17.20
C THR A 202 -14.90 15.29 -17.03
N ASP A 203 -16.08 15.39 -17.67
CA ASP A 203 -17.01 16.51 -17.51
C ASP A 203 -18.24 16.12 -16.69
N ALA A 204 -18.19 14.99 -15.97
CA ALA A 204 -19.31 14.57 -15.15
C ALA A 204 -19.61 15.63 -14.07
N PRO A 205 -20.89 15.88 -13.73
CA PRO A 205 -21.24 16.84 -12.70
C PRO A 205 -20.69 16.45 -11.32
N ASP A 206 -20.56 15.15 -11.06
CA ASP A 206 -20.04 14.60 -9.82
C ASP A 206 -18.49 14.62 -9.78
N PRO A 207 -17.86 15.32 -8.82
CA PRO A 207 -16.42 15.31 -8.64
C PRO A 207 -15.84 13.90 -8.37
N GLU A 208 -16.60 13.00 -7.72
CA GLU A 208 -16.17 11.62 -7.46
C GLU A 208 -15.91 10.85 -8.75
N ILE A 209 -16.67 11.16 -9.81
CA ILE A 209 -16.48 10.56 -11.13
C ILE A 209 -15.31 11.21 -11.86
N ARG A 210 -15.20 12.55 -11.81
CA ARG A 210 -14.15 13.28 -12.54
C ARG A 210 -12.75 12.88 -12.09
N TRP A 211 -12.52 12.72 -10.78
CA TRP A 211 -11.20 12.30 -10.30
C TRP A 211 -10.89 10.84 -10.69
N ARG A 212 -11.87 9.94 -10.70
CA ARG A 212 -11.68 8.55 -11.16
C ARG A 212 -11.41 8.47 -12.66
N ALA A 213 -12.04 9.33 -13.46
CA ALA A 213 -11.71 9.48 -14.87
C ALA A 213 -10.28 10.01 -15.05
N ALA A 214 -9.87 11.01 -14.28
CA ALA A 214 -8.49 11.49 -14.26
C ALA A 214 -7.51 10.37 -13.88
N TYR A 215 -7.82 9.60 -12.84
CA TYR A 215 -7.03 8.44 -12.41
C TYR A 215 -6.83 7.42 -13.54
N ALA A 216 -7.91 7.07 -14.26
CA ALA A 216 -7.86 6.16 -15.40
C ALA A 216 -6.89 6.66 -16.49
N LEU A 217 -6.99 7.95 -16.85
CA LEU A 217 -6.12 8.58 -17.87
C LEU A 217 -4.65 8.64 -17.43
N VAL A 218 -4.37 8.89 -16.15
CA VAL A 218 -3.00 9.04 -15.64
C VAL A 218 -2.30 7.70 -15.42
N ARG A 219 -3.04 6.64 -15.05
CA ARG A 219 -2.45 5.31 -14.85
C ARG A 219 -2.06 4.64 -16.18
N ARG A 220 -2.67 5.05 -17.29
CA ARG A 220 -2.29 4.65 -18.65
C ARG A 220 -2.16 5.90 -19.52
N PRO A 221 -1.05 6.66 -19.36
CA PRO A 221 -0.88 7.94 -20.06
C PRO A 221 -1.03 7.78 -21.56
N ASP A 222 -1.86 8.60 -22.16
CA ASP A 222 -2.06 8.69 -23.60
C ASP A 222 -1.96 10.17 -24.02
N PRO A 223 -1.14 10.51 -25.03
CA PRO A 223 -0.99 11.89 -25.48
C PRO A 223 -2.32 12.58 -25.84
N ALA A 224 -3.29 11.84 -26.38
CA ALA A 224 -4.60 12.38 -26.76
C ALA A 224 -5.45 12.81 -25.54
N ALA A 225 -5.12 12.35 -24.34
CA ALA A 225 -5.78 12.77 -23.11
C ALA A 225 -5.28 14.13 -22.58
N THR A 226 -4.14 14.63 -23.06
CA THR A 226 -3.47 15.82 -22.50
C THR A 226 -4.35 17.07 -22.47
N PRO A 227 -5.12 17.42 -23.52
CA PRO A 227 -6.05 18.55 -23.47
C PRO A 227 -7.15 18.39 -22.41
N ARG A 228 -7.53 17.15 -22.08
CA ARG A 228 -8.52 16.84 -21.04
C ARG A 228 -7.91 17.00 -19.66
N LEU A 229 -6.68 16.52 -19.47
CA LEU A 229 -5.94 16.70 -18.22
C LEU A 229 -5.67 18.18 -17.94
N LEU A 230 -5.37 18.99 -18.95
CA LEU A 230 -5.22 20.45 -18.78
C LEU A 230 -6.51 21.12 -18.28
N ARG A 231 -7.68 20.70 -18.77
CA ARG A 231 -8.97 21.20 -18.25
C ARG A 231 -9.23 20.76 -16.82
N LEU A 232 -9.00 19.48 -16.51
CA LEU A 232 -9.16 18.95 -15.16
C LEU A 232 -8.15 19.53 -14.16
N ALA A 233 -7.01 20.04 -14.63
CA ALA A 233 -6.05 20.74 -13.78
C ALA A 233 -6.62 22.08 -13.23
N ALA A 234 -7.69 22.60 -13.83
CA ALA A 234 -8.43 23.77 -13.35
C ALA A 234 -9.76 23.40 -12.64
N ASP A 235 -10.00 22.11 -12.36
CA ASP A 235 -11.24 21.65 -11.72
C ASP A 235 -11.42 22.27 -10.31
N PRO A 236 -12.63 22.63 -9.87
CA PRO A 236 -12.86 23.07 -8.50
C PRO A 236 -12.51 21.99 -7.45
N ASP A 237 -12.63 20.71 -7.80
CA ASP A 237 -12.29 19.61 -6.90
C ASP A 237 -10.77 19.37 -6.82
N PRO A 238 -10.16 19.40 -5.62
CA PRO A 238 -8.72 19.24 -5.47
C PRO A 238 -8.22 17.84 -5.84
N LEU A 239 -9.01 16.77 -5.69
CA LEU A 239 -8.55 15.42 -6.08
C LEU A 239 -8.48 15.30 -7.60
N ALA A 240 -9.46 15.83 -8.33
CA ALA A 240 -9.42 15.92 -9.78
C ALA A 240 -8.20 16.71 -10.27
N ARG A 241 -7.92 17.90 -9.68
CA ARG A 241 -6.70 18.67 -9.98
C ARG A 241 -5.43 17.89 -9.69
N ALA A 242 -5.33 17.29 -8.49
CA ALA A 242 -4.14 16.58 -8.03
C ALA A 242 -3.80 15.36 -8.90
N LEU A 243 -4.82 14.65 -9.39
CA LEU A 243 -4.62 13.53 -10.31
C LEU A 243 -4.32 14.03 -11.72
N ALA A 244 -5.00 15.05 -12.21
CA ALA A 244 -4.75 15.60 -13.54
C ALA A 244 -3.31 16.11 -13.68
N VAL A 245 -2.85 16.94 -12.73
CA VAL A 245 -1.48 17.50 -12.78
C VAL A 245 -0.39 16.44 -12.60
N ARG A 246 -0.69 15.32 -11.92
CA ARG A 246 0.22 14.16 -11.84
C ARG A 246 0.46 13.54 -13.21
N GLY A 247 -0.52 13.58 -14.12
CA GLY A 247 -0.39 13.10 -15.49
C GLY A 247 0.26 14.09 -16.45
N LEU A 248 0.19 15.39 -16.16
CA LEU A 248 0.75 16.47 -16.99
C LEU A 248 2.27 16.56 -16.90
N THR A 249 2.97 15.55 -17.41
CA THR A 249 4.44 15.46 -17.41
C THR A 249 5.07 15.99 -18.71
N GLY A 250 6.34 16.37 -18.66
CA GLY A 250 7.12 16.78 -19.83
C GLY A 250 7.07 15.76 -20.97
N PRO A 251 7.44 14.49 -20.74
CA PRO A 251 7.39 13.45 -21.77
C PRO A 251 6.00 13.23 -22.38
N LEU A 252 4.93 13.38 -21.59
CA LEU A 252 3.57 13.26 -22.12
C LEU A 252 3.19 14.47 -23.00
N ALA A 253 3.54 15.68 -22.56
CA ALA A 253 3.33 16.91 -23.34
C ALA A 253 4.08 16.86 -24.69
N ASP A 254 5.34 16.42 -24.67
CA ASP A 254 6.16 16.23 -25.88
C ASP A 254 5.50 15.23 -26.84
N SER A 255 5.05 14.09 -26.29
CA SER A 255 4.35 13.05 -27.06
C SER A 255 3.01 13.52 -27.62
N ALA A 256 2.39 14.54 -27.01
CA ALA A 256 1.14 15.14 -27.47
C ALA A 256 1.37 16.25 -28.52
N GLY A 257 2.62 16.53 -28.88
CA GLY A 257 2.96 17.63 -29.78
C GLY A 257 2.69 19.01 -29.19
N LEU A 258 2.57 19.11 -27.86
CA LEU A 258 2.33 20.37 -27.17
C LEU A 258 3.66 21.03 -26.80
N ALA A 259 3.81 22.31 -27.11
CA ALA A 259 4.95 23.08 -26.64
C ALA A 259 4.95 23.13 -25.09
N PRO A 260 6.12 23.08 -24.43
CA PRO A 260 6.21 23.21 -22.98
C PRO A 260 5.46 24.44 -22.41
N ALA A 261 5.41 25.54 -23.18
CA ALA A 261 4.67 26.76 -22.84
C ALA A 261 3.15 26.55 -22.65
N ALA A 262 2.57 25.47 -23.18
CA ALA A 262 1.15 25.17 -23.02
C ALA A 262 0.84 24.43 -21.70
N VAL A 263 1.83 23.75 -21.10
CA VAL A 263 1.61 22.85 -19.94
C VAL A 263 2.35 23.36 -18.70
N LEU A 264 3.61 23.75 -18.85
CA LEU A 264 4.48 24.13 -17.73
C LEU A 264 3.91 25.27 -16.86
N PRO A 265 3.31 26.36 -17.41
CA PRO A 265 2.71 27.41 -16.59
C PRO A 265 1.60 26.92 -15.66
N VAL A 266 0.78 25.96 -16.13
CA VAL A 266 -0.28 25.34 -15.32
C VAL A 266 0.34 24.55 -14.16
N VAL A 267 1.34 23.72 -14.44
CA VAL A 267 2.04 22.91 -13.43
C VAL A 267 2.75 23.81 -12.41
N LEU A 268 3.40 24.89 -12.87
CA LEU A 268 4.05 25.87 -11.99
C LEU A 268 3.05 26.53 -11.04
N SER A 269 1.90 26.99 -11.55
CA SER A 269 0.84 27.59 -10.73
C SER A 269 0.33 26.61 -9.67
N LEU A 270 0.03 25.37 -10.06
CA LEU A 270 -0.49 24.34 -9.14
C LEU A 270 0.52 23.86 -8.10
N SER A 271 1.82 24.12 -8.29
CA SER A 271 2.83 23.87 -7.25
C SER A 271 2.69 24.79 -6.02
N ALA A 272 1.80 25.78 -6.07
CA ALA A 272 1.42 26.65 -4.96
C ALA A 272 -0.07 26.48 -4.55
N ASP A 273 -0.74 25.43 -5.02
CA ASP A 273 -2.15 25.17 -4.69
C ASP A 273 -2.34 25.05 -3.16
N ALA A 274 -3.47 25.55 -2.67
CA ALA A 274 -3.81 25.47 -1.25
C ALA A 274 -4.01 24.03 -0.77
N ASP A 275 -4.42 23.12 -1.67
CA ASP A 275 -4.48 21.70 -1.37
C ASP A 275 -3.08 21.05 -1.49
N PRO A 276 -2.55 20.46 -0.41
CA PRO A 276 -1.21 19.90 -0.41
C PRO A 276 -1.06 18.70 -1.36
N ARG A 277 -2.14 17.96 -1.68
CA ARG A 277 -2.09 16.83 -2.60
C ARG A 277 -1.88 17.32 -4.02
N THR A 278 -2.54 18.41 -4.40
CA THR A 278 -2.37 19.09 -5.68
C THR A 278 -0.97 19.67 -5.80
N ALA A 279 -0.52 20.41 -4.79
CA ALA A 279 0.82 20.99 -4.76
C ALA A 279 1.91 19.91 -4.88
N VAL A 280 1.83 18.83 -4.10
CA VAL A 280 2.80 17.71 -4.16
C VAL A 280 2.79 17.03 -5.53
N SER A 281 1.61 16.78 -6.12
CA SER A 281 1.53 16.20 -7.48
C SER A 281 2.17 17.12 -8.53
N ALA A 282 1.93 18.44 -8.44
CA ALA A 282 2.51 19.42 -9.34
C ALA A 282 4.04 19.53 -9.18
N ILE A 283 4.55 19.58 -7.95
CA ILE A 283 5.99 19.58 -7.65
C ILE A 283 6.66 18.34 -8.25
N ARG A 284 6.06 17.15 -8.10
CA ARG A 284 6.60 15.93 -8.69
C ARG A 284 6.62 15.98 -10.21
N SER A 285 5.57 16.57 -10.81
CA SER A 285 5.47 16.75 -12.25
C SER A 285 6.53 17.73 -12.79
N LEU A 286 6.84 18.82 -12.08
CA LEU A 286 7.91 19.75 -12.44
C LEU A 286 9.26 19.04 -12.64
N GLY A 287 9.55 18.00 -11.85
CA GLY A 287 10.73 17.15 -12.01
C GLY A 287 10.80 16.34 -13.31
N THR A 288 9.84 16.51 -14.22
CA THR A 288 9.82 15.90 -15.56
C THR A 288 10.05 16.92 -16.69
N PHE A 289 10.06 18.22 -16.37
CA PHE A 289 10.27 19.29 -17.35
C PHE A 289 11.72 19.77 -17.28
N ARG A 290 12.46 19.57 -18.37
CA ARG A 290 13.81 20.13 -18.54
C ARG A 290 13.72 21.62 -18.93
N ALA A 291 13.27 22.44 -17.98
CA ALA A 291 13.09 23.89 -18.14
C ALA A 291 13.69 24.68 -16.95
N PRO A 292 14.32 25.85 -17.18
CA PRO A 292 14.90 26.66 -16.10
C PRO A 292 13.89 27.12 -15.05
N GLU A 293 12.65 27.42 -15.45
CA GLU A 293 11.57 27.86 -14.57
C GLU A 293 11.16 26.74 -13.60
N ALA A 294 11.15 25.49 -14.08
CA ALA A 294 10.88 24.32 -13.25
C ALA A 294 11.98 24.14 -12.19
N VAL A 295 13.25 24.22 -12.58
CA VAL A 295 14.39 24.14 -11.65
C VAL A 295 14.33 25.27 -10.62
N THR A 296 14.08 26.50 -11.06
CA THR A 296 13.98 27.69 -10.18
C THR A 296 12.87 27.51 -9.15
N ARG A 297 11.70 27.05 -9.58
CA ARG A 297 10.58 26.79 -8.67
C ARG A 297 10.91 25.68 -7.68
N LEU A 298 11.47 24.56 -8.13
CA LEU A 298 11.86 23.45 -7.25
C LEU A 298 12.90 23.88 -6.21
N VAL A 299 13.92 24.65 -6.61
CA VAL A 299 14.93 25.20 -5.69
C VAL A 299 14.28 26.07 -4.61
N SER A 300 13.33 26.94 -4.98
CA SER A 300 12.62 27.79 -4.01
C SER A 300 11.83 27.00 -2.96
N LEU A 301 11.44 25.77 -3.27
CA LEU A 301 10.64 24.92 -2.40
C LEU A 301 11.46 24.06 -1.45
N VAL A 302 12.75 23.82 -1.74
CA VAL A 302 13.63 23.03 -0.87
C VAL A 302 13.82 23.68 0.50
N GLY A 303 13.79 25.02 0.58
CA GLY A 303 13.86 25.77 1.84
C GLY A 303 12.49 25.97 2.54
N GLY A 304 11.42 25.40 2.00
CA GLY A 304 10.05 25.60 2.49
C GLY A 304 9.60 24.58 3.54
N SER A 305 8.28 24.36 3.64
CA SER A 305 7.71 23.32 4.50
C SER A 305 8.16 21.92 4.05
N ALA A 306 8.36 21.01 5.00
CA ALA A 306 8.89 19.67 4.70
C ALA A 306 7.99 18.87 3.73
N VAL A 307 6.67 19.12 3.76
CA VAL A 307 5.67 18.54 2.82
C VAL A 307 6.01 18.86 1.37
N HIS A 308 6.56 20.03 1.09
CA HIS A 308 6.97 20.45 -0.26
C HIS A 308 8.46 20.23 -0.53
N ALA A 309 9.31 20.43 0.48
CA ALA A 309 10.76 20.37 0.35
C ALA A 309 11.26 18.98 -0.05
N ILE A 310 10.69 17.90 0.52
CA ILE A 310 11.08 16.52 0.18
C ILE A 310 10.74 16.21 -1.29
N PRO A 311 9.48 16.34 -1.77
CA PRO A 311 9.17 16.15 -3.19
C PRO A 311 9.96 17.07 -4.12
N ALA A 312 10.30 18.29 -3.68
CA ALA A 312 11.10 19.22 -4.48
C ALA A 312 12.54 18.73 -4.67
N ALA A 313 13.20 18.31 -3.59
CA ALA A 313 14.54 17.72 -3.64
C ALA A 313 14.58 16.45 -4.51
N GLU A 314 13.62 15.54 -4.33
CA GLU A 314 13.48 14.33 -5.17
C GLU A 314 13.30 14.70 -6.66
N SER A 315 12.52 15.74 -6.95
CA SER A 315 12.25 16.20 -8.31
C SER A 315 13.48 16.82 -8.97
N LEU A 316 14.31 17.55 -8.22
CA LEU A 316 15.61 18.02 -8.69
C LEU A 316 16.55 16.84 -8.99
N GLY A 317 16.58 15.84 -8.12
CA GLY A 317 17.35 14.61 -8.33
C GLY A 317 16.97 13.88 -9.63
N ARG A 318 15.66 13.79 -9.94
CA ARG A 318 15.16 13.19 -11.20
C ARG A 318 15.60 13.96 -12.45
N LEU A 319 15.78 15.27 -12.37
CA LEU A 319 16.31 16.08 -13.47
C LEU A 319 17.82 15.86 -13.70
N GLY A 320 18.52 15.29 -12.71
CA GLY A 320 19.94 14.96 -12.80
C GLY A 320 20.82 16.17 -13.14
N SER A 321 21.77 16.00 -14.05
CA SER A 321 22.72 17.05 -14.44
C SER A 321 22.06 18.33 -15.00
N TYR A 322 20.83 18.25 -15.52
CA TYR A 322 20.07 19.43 -15.96
C TYR A 322 19.81 20.41 -14.79
N ALA A 323 19.65 19.89 -13.57
CA ALA A 323 19.45 20.66 -12.36
C ALA A 323 20.74 20.89 -11.56
N SER A 324 21.93 20.80 -12.18
CA SER A 324 23.23 20.99 -11.50
C SER A 324 23.35 22.32 -10.75
N ALA A 325 22.70 23.39 -11.23
CA ALA A 325 22.62 24.68 -10.54
C ALA A 325 21.93 24.63 -9.15
N SER A 326 21.17 23.57 -8.86
CA SER A 326 20.53 23.36 -7.55
C SER A 326 21.46 22.77 -6.49
N ALA A 327 22.67 22.34 -6.86
CA ALA A 327 23.60 21.67 -5.95
C ALA A 327 23.90 22.46 -4.65
N PRO A 328 24.08 23.79 -4.65
CA PRO A 328 24.32 24.54 -3.41
C PRO A 328 23.17 24.41 -2.40
N VAL A 329 21.93 24.53 -2.85
CA VAL A 329 20.74 24.46 -1.99
C VAL A 329 20.51 23.03 -1.49
N LEU A 330 20.75 22.02 -2.32
CA LEU A 330 20.68 20.62 -1.90
C LEU A 330 21.77 20.28 -0.86
N ARG A 331 22.99 20.80 -1.04
CA ARG A 331 24.07 20.66 -0.08
C ARG A 331 23.71 21.31 1.26
N GLU A 332 23.20 22.54 1.25
CA GLU A 332 22.75 23.23 2.44
C GLU A 332 21.65 22.44 3.15
N ALA A 333 20.63 22.00 2.41
CA ALA A 333 19.51 21.24 2.95
C ALA A 333 19.95 19.91 3.59
N ALA A 334 20.93 19.21 3.01
CA ALA A 334 21.49 17.97 3.55
C ALA A 334 22.32 18.19 4.83
N LEU A 335 23.10 19.27 4.89
CA LEU A 335 24.00 19.57 6.01
C LEU A 335 23.29 20.26 7.18
N ASN A 336 22.18 20.96 6.93
CA ASN A 336 21.46 21.65 8.00
C ASN A 336 20.76 20.66 8.94
N ARG A 337 21.27 20.57 10.17
CA ARG A 337 20.74 19.66 11.21
C ARG A 337 19.38 20.06 11.77
N SER A 338 18.90 21.28 11.52
CA SER A 338 17.53 21.67 11.89
C SER A 338 16.48 21.07 10.94
N ASN A 339 16.90 20.63 9.75
CA ASN A 339 15.98 20.01 8.81
C ASN A 339 15.62 18.60 9.27
N ALA A 340 14.35 18.22 9.05
CA ALA A 340 13.90 16.85 9.25
C ALA A 340 14.78 15.86 8.46
N ILE A 341 15.08 14.71 9.06
CA ILE A 341 16.00 13.73 8.47
C ILE A 341 15.58 13.31 7.06
N GLY A 342 14.27 13.18 6.79
CA GLY A 342 13.77 12.86 5.45
C GLY A 342 14.15 13.88 4.38
N LEU A 343 14.17 15.19 4.70
CA LEU A 343 14.63 16.23 3.76
C LEU A 343 16.14 16.12 3.55
N ARG A 344 16.90 15.91 4.62
CA ARG A 344 18.35 15.76 4.54
C ARG A 344 18.74 14.57 3.64
N SER A 345 18.04 13.44 3.80
CA SER A 345 18.19 12.24 2.96
C SER A 345 17.86 12.52 1.50
N ALA A 346 16.68 13.10 1.24
CA ALA A 346 16.24 13.41 -0.13
C ALA A 346 17.22 14.38 -0.82
N ALA A 347 17.74 15.38 -0.10
CA ALA A 347 18.70 16.33 -0.61
C ALA A 347 20.06 15.71 -0.92
N LEU A 348 20.58 14.81 -0.06
CA LEU A 348 21.82 14.09 -0.33
C LEU A 348 21.70 13.16 -1.54
N LEU A 349 20.61 12.39 -1.64
CA LEU A 349 20.39 11.49 -2.78
C LEU A 349 20.17 12.29 -4.08
N ALA A 350 19.49 13.43 -4.04
CA ALA A 350 19.39 14.34 -5.17
C ALA A 350 20.76 14.90 -5.56
N LEU A 351 21.61 15.26 -4.59
CA LEU A 351 22.95 15.77 -4.82
C LEU A 351 23.84 14.76 -5.56
N VAL A 352 23.71 13.46 -5.27
CA VAL A 352 24.38 12.38 -6.02
C VAL A 352 24.03 12.44 -7.51
N GLN A 353 22.77 12.72 -7.84
CA GLN A 353 22.30 12.77 -9.24
C GLN A 353 22.67 14.08 -9.96
N VAL A 354 22.62 15.22 -9.26
CA VAL A 354 22.84 16.53 -9.91
C VAL A 354 24.29 17.00 -9.89
N ALA A 355 25.08 16.60 -8.89
CA ALA A 355 26.47 17.02 -8.70
C ALA A 355 27.33 15.95 -7.99
N PRO A 356 27.54 14.78 -8.63
CA PRO A 356 28.21 13.62 -8.03
C PRO A 356 29.63 13.90 -7.52
N ALA A 357 30.33 14.88 -8.08
CA ALA A 357 31.68 15.26 -7.62
C ALA A 357 31.69 15.86 -6.20
N THR A 358 30.60 16.51 -5.78
CA THR A 358 30.51 17.20 -4.48
C THR A 358 29.81 16.36 -3.41
N ALA A 359 29.01 15.37 -3.83
CA ALA A 359 28.23 14.51 -2.95
C ALA A 359 29.08 13.70 -1.93
N PRO A 360 30.28 13.15 -2.27
CA PRO A 360 31.09 12.39 -1.31
C PRO A 360 31.42 13.16 -0.03
N ALA A 361 31.73 14.45 -0.13
CA ALA A 361 32.07 15.27 1.04
C ALA A 361 30.85 15.48 1.96
N VAL A 362 29.66 15.60 1.38
CA VAL A 362 28.41 15.72 2.14
C VAL A 362 28.04 14.38 2.77
N ALA A 363 28.15 13.28 2.04
CA ALA A 363 27.94 11.93 2.56
C ALA A 363 28.90 11.63 3.73
N ALA A 364 30.19 11.98 3.61
CA ALA A 364 31.17 11.81 4.67
C ALA A 364 30.81 12.60 5.95
N SER A 365 30.26 13.81 5.80
CA SER A 365 29.76 14.61 6.93
C SER A 365 28.63 13.89 7.67
N LEU A 366 27.65 13.33 6.94
CA LEU A 366 26.54 12.58 7.52
C LEU A 366 27.00 11.24 8.13
N ALA A 367 27.98 10.56 7.52
CA ALA A 367 28.59 9.34 8.04
C ALA A 367 29.29 9.53 9.39
N ALA A 368 29.73 10.76 9.72
CA ALA A 368 30.35 11.10 10.98
C ALA A 368 29.35 11.49 12.09
N GLU A 369 28.04 11.53 11.81
CA GLU A 369 27.02 11.91 12.79
C GLU A 369 26.65 10.75 13.73
N GLY A 370 26.23 11.10 14.96
CA GLY A 370 25.72 10.12 15.92
C GLY A 370 24.40 9.45 15.51
N SER A 371 23.64 10.09 14.60
CA SER A 371 22.37 9.55 14.09
C SER A 371 22.61 8.37 13.15
N TRP A 372 22.08 7.20 13.49
CA TRP A 372 22.15 6.01 12.63
C TRP A 372 21.53 6.26 11.25
N ARG A 373 20.44 7.04 11.16
CA ARG A 373 19.81 7.37 9.87
C ARG A 373 20.75 8.18 8.99
N ALA A 374 21.40 9.19 9.54
CA ALA A 374 22.35 9.99 8.77
C ALA A 374 23.48 9.12 8.20
N ARG A 375 24.02 8.20 9.01
CA ARG A 375 25.05 7.25 8.55
C ARG A 375 24.55 6.26 7.50
N ALA A 376 23.35 5.70 7.68
CA ALA A 376 22.75 4.79 6.70
C ALA A 376 22.50 5.46 5.34
N GLU A 377 22.07 6.72 5.35
CA GLU A 377 21.83 7.49 4.13
C GLU A 377 23.13 7.93 3.45
N ALA A 378 24.18 8.21 4.23
CA ALA A 378 25.52 8.34 3.69
C ALA A 378 25.97 7.05 2.99
N GLY A 379 25.70 5.88 3.59
CA GLY A 379 25.93 4.58 2.98
C GLY A 379 25.27 4.44 1.62
N ARG A 380 23.96 4.71 1.53
CA ARG A 380 23.22 4.71 0.25
C ARG A 380 23.81 5.68 -0.78
N ALA A 381 24.18 6.88 -0.35
CA ALA A 381 24.79 7.88 -1.24
C ALA A 381 26.14 7.40 -1.78
N PHE A 382 26.99 6.82 -0.93
CA PHE A 382 28.27 6.23 -1.37
C PHE A 382 28.04 5.06 -2.34
N SER A 383 27.09 4.17 -2.05
CA SER A 383 26.75 3.03 -2.92
C SER A 383 26.28 3.50 -4.31
N ALA A 384 25.50 4.58 -4.37
CA ALA A 384 25.01 5.14 -5.62
C ALA A 384 26.10 5.83 -6.46
N LEU A 385 27.15 6.36 -5.80
CA LEU A 385 28.30 6.98 -6.47
C LEU A 385 29.30 5.95 -6.98
N VAL A 386 29.58 4.91 -6.19
CA VAL A 386 30.56 3.87 -6.50
C VAL A 386 30.06 2.53 -5.95
N PRO A 387 29.71 1.55 -6.81
CA PRO A 387 29.21 0.25 -6.36
C PRO A 387 30.32 -0.71 -5.87
N HIS A 388 31.50 -0.18 -5.56
CA HIS A 388 32.67 -0.94 -5.12
C HIS A 388 33.23 -0.34 -3.82
N PRO A 389 33.74 -1.18 -2.89
CA PRO A 389 34.05 -0.75 -1.55
C PRO A 389 35.26 0.20 -1.53
N ARG A 390 34.98 1.47 -1.26
CA ARG A 390 35.95 2.43 -0.71
C ARG A 390 36.07 2.24 0.81
N ALA A 391 37.07 2.88 1.42
CA ALA A 391 37.28 2.82 2.86
C ALA A 391 36.04 3.25 3.66
N GLU A 392 35.28 4.24 3.16
CA GLU A 392 34.07 4.75 3.78
C GLU A 392 32.94 3.71 3.81
N LEU A 393 32.68 3.03 2.68
CA LEU A 393 31.66 1.97 2.62
C LEU A 393 32.05 0.77 3.49
N ALA A 394 33.33 0.38 3.46
CA ALA A 394 33.85 -0.71 4.26
C ALA A 394 33.71 -0.45 5.78
N ALA A 395 33.82 0.81 6.21
CA ALA A 395 33.56 1.21 7.58
C ALA A 395 32.07 1.11 7.93
N LEU A 396 31.18 1.56 7.03
CA LEU A 396 29.72 1.50 7.24
C LEU A 396 29.18 0.07 7.27
N PHE A 397 29.76 -0.88 6.54
CA PHE A 397 29.40 -2.30 6.65
C PHE A 397 29.72 -2.87 8.04
N ARG A 398 30.64 -2.25 8.78
CA ARG A 398 31.03 -2.64 10.15
C ARG A 398 30.55 -1.63 11.19
N ASP A 399 29.54 -0.81 10.85
CA ASP A 399 28.98 0.14 11.80
C ASP A 399 28.44 -0.60 13.03
N PRO A 400 28.65 -0.08 14.25
CA PRO A 400 28.13 -0.70 15.45
C PRO A 400 26.60 -0.75 15.49
N ASP A 401 25.90 0.15 14.77
CA ASP A 401 24.46 0.05 14.57
C ASP A 401 24.16 -0.87 13.37
N PRO A 402 23.54 -2.04 13.60
CA PRO A 402 23.35 -3.02 12.54
C PRO A 402 22.41 -2.52 11.42
N ARG A 403 21.58 -1.50 11.68
CA ARG A 403 20.72 -0.90 10.66
C ARG A 403 21.56 -0.16 9.61
N VAL A 404 22.62 0.52 10.05
CA VAL A 404 23.56 1.19 9.15
C VAL A 404 24.30 0.17 8.30
N ALA A 405 24.82 -0.89 8.93
CA ALA A 405 25.49 -1.98 8.25
C ALA A 405 24.59 -2.66 7.20
N ALA A 406 23.37 -3.04 7.60
CA ALA A 406 22.41 -3.72 6.73
C ALA A 406 22.00 -2.85 5.54
N LEU A 407 21.60 -1.59 5.78
CA LEU A 407 21.15 -0.68 4.72
C LEU A 407 22.28 -0.32 3.75
N SER A 408 23.49 -0.09 4.26
CA SER A 408 24.65 0.23 3.42
C SER A 408 25.08 -0.97 2.58
N LEU A 409 25.14 -2.17 3.18
CA LEU A 409 25.48 -3.39 2.44
C LEU A 409 24.43 -3.71 1.40
N SER A 410 23.15 -3.64 1.75
CA SER A 410 22.05 -3.91 0.82
C SER A 410 22.05 -2.94 -0.35
N ALA A 411 22.24 -1.64 -0.10
CA ALA A 411 22.31 -0.64 -1.17
C ALA A 411 23.52 -0.87 -2.10
N THR A 412 24.66 -1.29 -1.53
CA THR A 412 25.86 -1.58 -2.33
C THR A 412 25.70 -2.85 -3.16
N VAL A 413 25.12 -3.91 -2.58
CA VAL A 413 24.79 -5.14 -3.32
C VAL A 413 23.83 -4.81 -4.46
N GLU A 414 22.77 -4.05 -4.21
CA GLU A 414 21.81 -3.62 -5.23
C GLU A 414 22.52 -2.86 -6.37
N ALA A 415 23.28 -1.80 -6.03
CA ALA A 415 24.01 -0.98 -6.99
C ALA A 415 25.06 -1.77 -7.81
N ALA A 416 25.68 -2.79 -7.20
CA ALA A 416 26.65 -3.64 -7.89
C ALA A 416 26.01 -4.60 -8.92
N GLY A 417 24.71 -4.90 -8.80
CA GLY A 417 24.04 -5.83 -9.71
C GLY A 417 24.74 -7.20 -9.74
N ASP A 418 25.14 -7.67 -10.92
CA ASP A 418 25.93 -8.91 -11.08
C ASP A 418 27.44 -8.72 -10.83
N SER A 419 27.92 -7.48 -10.70
CA SER A 419 29.33 -7.15 -10.43
C SER A 419 29.70 -7.17 -8.94
N VAL A 420 29.12 -8.10 -8.17
CA VAL A 420 29.31 -8.23 -6.70
C VAL A 420 30.63 -8.86 -6.27
N ALA A 421 31.45 -9.36 -7.21
CA ALA A 421 32.72 -10.02 -6.90
C ALA A 421 33.66 -9.20 -5.96
N PRO A 422 33.80 -7.87 -6.11
CA PRO A 422 34.62 -7.05 -5.21
C PRO A 422 34.09 -6.99 -3.76
N LEU A 423 32.81 -7.30 -3.53
CA LEU A 423 32.21 -7.31 -2.20
C LEU A 423 32.42 -8.63 -1.46
N ARG A 424 32.96 -9.67 -2.12
CA ARG A 424 33.02 -11.05 -1.59
C ARG A 424 33.53 -11.12 -0.15
N VAL A 425 34.66 -10.48 0.16
CA VAL A 425 35.24 -10.53 1.51
C VAL A 425 34.26 -10.01 2.56
N TYR A 426 33.60 -8.87 2.28
CA TYR A 426 32.61 -8.29 3.16
C TYR A 426 31.34 -9.15 3.27
N LEU A 427 30.86 -9.70 2.16
CA LEU A 427 29.69 -10.59 2.17
C LEU A 427 29.93 -11.82 3.05
N LEU A 428 31.10 -12.45 2.92
CA LEU A 428 31.46 -13.62 3.74
C LEU A 428 31.63 -13.26 5.21
N GLU A 429 32.22 -12.11 5.52
CA GLU A 429 32.33 -11.60 6.90
C GLU A 429 30.94 -11.37 7.51
N MET A 430 30.04 -10.71 6.77
CA MET A 430 28.73 -10.29 7.25
C MET A 430 27.73 -11.43 7.40
N LEU A 431 27.97 -12.60 6.81
CA LEU A 431 27.20 -13.82 7.10
C LEU A 431 27.26 -14.22 8.59
N GLY A 432 28.36 -13.91 9.28
CA GLY A 432 28.54 -14.19 10.71
C GLY A 432 27.90 -13.14 11.64
N SER A 433 27.27 -12.10 11.10
CA SER A 433 26.64 -11.05 11.91
C SER A 433 25.54 -11.63 12.81
N ARG A 434 25.33 -11.05 14.00
CA ARG A 434 24.20 -11.38 14.88
C ARG A 434 22.88 -10.81 14.36
N ASP A 435 22.92 -9.73 13.59
CA ASP A 435 21.73 -9.08 13.06
C ASP A 435 21.22 -9.78 11.79
N VAL A 436 19.94 -10.14 11.81
CA VAL A 436 19.28 -10.85 10.70
C VAL A 436 19.34 -10.08 9.38
N ARG A 437 19.18 -8.75 9.39
CA ARG A 437 19.14 -7.92 8.18
C ARG A 437 20.51 -7.77 7.55
N VAL A 438 21.56 -7.70 8.36
CA VAL A 438 22.95 -7.74 7.86
C VAL A 438 23.20 -9.06 7.14
N ARG A 439 22.79 -10.19 7.73
CA ARG A 439 22.90 -11.51 7.09
C ARG A 439 22.06 -11.63 5.82
N THR A 440 20.83 -11.11 5.80
CA THR A 440 19.98 -11.06 4.59
C THR A 440 20.70 -10.32 3.46
N ALA A 441 21.25 -9.13 3.72
CA ALA A 441 21.98 -8.36 2.71
C ALA A 441 23.23 -9.10 2.20
N ALA A 442 23.95 -9.77 3.09
CA ALA A 442 25.09 -10.62 2.73
C ALA A 442 24.69 -11.81 1.84
N LEU A 443 23.63 -12.54 2.22
CA LEU A 443 23.09 -13.66 1.44
C LEU A 443 22.62 -13.23 0.06
N ALA A 444 21.98 -12.06 -0.05
CA ALA A 444 21.56 -11.49 -1.33
C ALA A 444 22.76 -11.24 -2.26
N GLY A 445 23.88 -10.73 -1.73
CA GLY A 445 25.11 -10.57 -2.49
C GLY A 445 25.72 -11.91 -2.90
N ILE A 446 25.74 -12.90 -2.00
CA ILE A 446 26.27 -14.24 -2.27
C ILE A 446 25.44 -14.98 -3.32
N SER A 447 24.11 -14.84 -3.27
CA SER A 447 23.19 -15.34 -4.28
C SER A 447 23.56 -14.85 -5.69
N ARG A 448 24.05 -13.61 -5.82
CA ARG A 448 24.52 -13.03 -7.09
C ARG A 448 25.91 -13.47 -7.52
N LEU A 449 26.81 -13.79 -6.57
CA LEU A 449 28.11 -14.39 -6.89
C LEU A 449 27.95 -15.73 -7.62
N ARG A 450 26.94 -16.51 -7.23
CA ARG A 450 26.63 -17.85 -7.78
C ARG A 450 27.85 -18.78 -7.78
N ASP A 451 28.72 -18.64 -6.79
CA ASP A 451 29.93 -19.47 -6.63
C ASP A 451 29.59 -20.75 -5.84
N PRO A 452 29.75 -21.95 -6.42
CA PRO A 452 29.51 -23.22 -5.75
C PRO A 452 30.27 -23.38 -4.42
N ALA A 453 31.45 -22.76 -4.26
CA ALA A 453 32.24 -22.81 -3.03
C ALA A 453 31.55 -22.15 -1.83
N THR A 454 30.53 -21.32 -2.07
CA THR A 454 29.75 -20.66 -1.00
C THR A 454 28.63 -21.54 -0.43
N LEU A 455 28.33 -22.68 -1.04
CA LEU A 455 27.22 -23.54 -0.61
C LEU A 455 27.29 -23.94 0.88
N PRO A 456 28.44 -24.40 1.43
CA PRO A 456 28.51 -24.73 2.86
C PRO A 456 28.15 -23.54 3.75
N LEU A 457 28.62 -22.35 3.40
CA LEU A 457 28.39 -21.11 4.15
C LEU A 457 26.93 -20.66 4.08
N ILE A 458 26.28 -20.84 2.92
CA ILE A 458 24.83 -20.57 2.78
C ILE A 458 24.02 -21.52 3.67
N LEU A 459 24.38 -22.81 3.71
CA LEU A 459 23.69 -23.79 4.55
C LEU A 459 23.91 -23.52 6.04
N ASP A 460 25.11 -23.10 6.44
CA ASP A 460 25.40 -22.70 7.82
C ASP A 460 24.63 -21.43 8.21
N ALA A 461 24.56 -20.45 7.31
CA ALA A 461 23.75 -19.25 7.50
C ALA A 461 22.25 -19.56 7.59
N TYR A 462 21.74 -20.52 6.79
CA TYR A 462 20.36 -21.00 6.91
C TYR A 462 20.11 -21.64 8.29
N GLN A 463 21.02 -22.48 8.77
CA GLN A 463 20.91 -23.09 10.10
C GLN A 463 20.83 -22.04 11.21
N LEU A 464 21.64 -20.99 11.14
CA LEU A 464 21.57 -19.87 12.07
C LEU A 464 20.24 -19.12 11.92
N ALA A 465 19.79 -18.89 10.68
CA ALA A 465 18.58 -18.13 10.40
C ALA A 465 17.28 -18.81 10.90
N LEU A 466 17.29 -20.14 11.11
CA LEU A 466 16.17 -20.85 11.73
C LEU A 466 15.96 -20.47 13.21
N GLN A 467 16.90 -19.77 13.83
CA GLN A 467 16.81 -19.29 15.22
C GLN A 467 16.37 -17.82 15.30
N ASP A 468 16.22 -17.14 14.17
CA ASP A 468 15.82 -15.74 14.13
C ASP A 468 14.33 -15.56 14.43
N THR A 469 13.99 -14.40 14.99
CA THR A 469 12.59 -13.95 15.08
C THR A 469 12.03 -13.57 13.71
N LEU A 470 12.87 -13.13 12.77
CA LEU A 470 12.47 -12.75 11.41
C LEU A 470 13.01 -13.78 10.41
N ASN A 471 12.21 -14.14 9.42
CA ASN A 471 12.55 -15.20 8.48
C ASN A 471 13.32 -14.73 7.24
N ASP A 472 13.63 -13.43 7.12
CA ASP A 472 14.25 -12.84 5.93
C ASP A 472 15.58 -13.50 5.54
N ALA A 473 16.47 -13.76 6.51
CA ALA A 473 17.74 -14.42 6.22
C ALA A 473 17.53 -15.88 5.77
N ALA A 474 16.56 -16.59 6.35
CA ALA A 474 16.23 -17.95 5.93
C ALA A 474 15.63 -17.98 4.52
N LEU A 475 14.74 -17.06 4.18
CA LEU A 475 14.16 -16.89 2.84
C LEU A 475 15.25 -16.56 1.80
N GLU A 476 16.19 -15.69 2.14
CA GLU A 476 17.28 -15.31 1.25
C GLU A 476 18.29 -16.45 1.07
N ALA A 477 18.56 -17.25 2.12
CA ALA A 477 19.41 -18.43 1.99
C ALA A 477 18.81 -19.49 1.06
N ILE A 478 17.50 -19.75 1.13
CA ILE A 478 16.80 -20.62 0.16
C ILE A 478 16.95 -20.06 -1.27
N SER A 479 16.85 -18.74 -1.43
CA SER A 479 17.04 -18.07 -2.73
C SER A 479 18.47 -18.21 -3.25
N ALA A 480 19.47 -18.10 -2.38
CA ALA A 480 20.88 -18.31 -2.72
C ALA A 480 21.17 -19.77 -3.13
N VAL A 481 20.58 -20.76 -2.44
CA VAL A 481 20.65 -22.18 -2.85
C VAL A 481 20.05 -22.37 -4.24
N ALA A 482 18.92 -21.73 -4.55
CA ALA A 482 18.29 -21.81 -5.87
C ALA A 482 19.16 -21.18 -6.96
N ALA A 483 19.81 -20.06 -6.67
CA ALA A 483 20.75 -19.42 -7.60
C ALA A 483 21.94 -20.33 -7.96
N LEU A 484 22.46 -21.09 -6.98
CA LEU A 484 23.49 -22.11 -7.22
C LEU A 484 22.95 -23.32 -8.00
N GLN A 485 21.73 -23.76 -7.67
CA GLN A 485 21.05 -24.85 -8.38
C GLN A 485 20.88 -24.53 -9.86
N ALA A 486 20.51 -23.30 -10.20
CA ALA A 486 20.37 -22.83 -11.57
C ALA A 486 21.70 -22.82 -12.36
N ARG A 487 22.86 -22.85 -11.68
CA ARG A 487 24.19 -22.99 -12.29
C ARG A 487 24.65 -24.44 -12.45
N GLY A 488 23.82 -25.42 -12.11
CA GLY A 488 24.17 -26.84 -12.17
C GLY A 488 24.85 -27.39 -10.91
N THR A 489 24.99 -26.59 -9.85
CA THR A 489 25.42 -27.11 -8.54
C THR A 489 24.26 -27.91 -7.93
N PRO A 490 24.44 -29.13 -7.41
CA PRO A 490 23.36 -29.91 -6.79
C PRO A 490 22.98 -29.41 -5.38
N ALA A 491 22.76 -28.09 -5.26
CA ALA A 491 22.60 -27.36 -4.01
C ALA A 491 21.27 -27.67 -3.30
N ALA A 492 20.18 -27.86 -4.05
CA ALA A 492 18.87 -28.18 -3.49
C ALA A 492 18.90 -29.49 -2.69
N ARG A 493 19.55 -30.53 -3.23
CA ARG A 493 19.72 -31.82 -2.55
C ARG A 493 20.48 -31.66 -1.23
N ALA A 494 21.49 -30.79 -1.19
CA ALA A 494 22.27 -30.54 0.01
C ALA A 494 21.42 -29.86 1.11
N LEU A 495 20.60 -28.86 0.74
CA LEU A 495 19.65 -28.20 1.65
C LEU A 495 18.66 -29.21 2.24
N PHE A 496 17.91 -29.89 1.37
CA PHE A 496 16.81 -30.76 1.79
C PHE A 496 17.25 -32.01 2.56
N ARG A 497 18.47 -32.51 2.31
CA ARG A 497 19.04 -33.62 3.10
C ARG A 497 19.52 -33.17 4.48
N ARG A 498 20.02 -31.93 4.60
CA ARG A 498 20.60 -31.42 5.84
C ARG A 498 19.53 -30.95 6.83
N PHE A 499 18.42 -30.41 6.34
CA PHE A 499 17.40 -29.76 7.18
C PHE A 499 16.03 -30.43 7.05
N PRO A 500 15.33 -30.67 8.19
CA PRO A 500 13.94 -31.10 8.17
C PRO A 500 13.03 -29.99 7.63
N SER A 501 11.76 -30.33 7.37
CA SER A 501 10.75 -29.34 6.96
C SER A 501 10.59 -28.27 8.04
N PRO A 502 10.74 -26.97 7.70
CA PRO A 502 10.54 -25.90 8.66
C PRO A 502 9.04 -25.70 8.96
N GLY A 503 8.73 -25.31 10.19
CA GLY A 503 7.35 -24.95 10.59
C GLY A 503 6.84 -23.66 9.95
N ASP A 504 7.74 -22.77 9.51
CA ASP A 504 7.36 -21.51 8.86
C ASP A 504 6.79 -21.77 7.45
N PRO A 505 5.50 -21.45 7.20
CA PRO A 505 4.86 -21.67 5.90
C PRO A 505 5.48 -20.84 4.76
N LEU A 506 6.06 -19.67 5.06
CA LEU A 506 6.71 -18.82 4.06
C LEU A 506 7.98 -19.46 3.53
N LEU A 507 8.75 -20.15 4.38
CA LEU A 507 9.93 -20.92 3.97
C LEU A 507 9.54 -22.10 3.08
N ARG A 508 8.50 -22.87 3.48
CA ARG A 508 7.99 -23.99 2.67
C ARG A 508 7.48 -23.51 1.31
N ARG A 509 6.69 -22.43 1.28
CA ARG A 509 6.17 -21.83 0.05
C ARG A 509 7.31 -21.36 -0.85
N ARG A 510 8.31 -20.66 -0.30
CA ARG A 510 9.48 -20.19 -1.05
C ARG A 510 10.26 -21.36 -1.66
N ALA A 511 10.47 -22.43 -0.89
CA ALA A 511 11.15 -23.63 -1.37
C ALA A 511 10.38 -24.31 -2.52
N VAL A 512 9.06 -24.48 -2.40
CA VAL A 512 8.22 -25.04 -3.47
C VAL A 512 8.22 -24.16 -4.72
N THR A 513 8.15 -22.83 -4.57
CA THR A 513 8.25 -21.90 -5.71
C THR A 513 9.57 -22.05 -6.46
N LEU A 514 10.67 -22.26 -5.75
CA LEU A 514 12.02 -22.29 -6.35
C LEU A 514 12.45 -23.68 -6.84
N PHE A 515 11.96 -24.76 -6.21
CA PHE A 515 12.44 -26.13 -6.46
C PHE A 515 11.34 -27.13 -6.88
N GLY A 516 10.07 -26.70 -6.94
CA GLY A 516 8.95 -27.52 -7.39
C GLY A 516 8.81 -28.83 -6.61
N ASP A 517 8.66 -29.94 -7.34
CA ASP A 517 8.43 -31.27 -6.78
C ASP A 517 9.58 -31.77 -5.89
N THR A 518 10.81 -31.25 -6.09
CA THR A 518 11.94 -31.59 -5.22
C THR A 518 11.67 -31.11 -3.79
N ALA A 519 11.12 -29.90 -3.63
CA ALA A 519 10.77 -29.37 -2.32
C ALA A 519 9.56 -30.12 -1.74
N ARG A 520 8.52 -30.37 -2.56
CA ARG A 520 7.31 -31.09 -2.13
C ARG A 520 7.63 -32.50 -1.61
N THR A 521 8.53 -33.20 -2.28
CA THR A 521 8.97 -34.54 -1.85
C THR A 521 9.74 -34.49 -0.53
N ALA A 522 10.58 -33.47 -0.32
CA ALA A 522 11.44 -33.40 0.86
C ALA A 522 10.74 -32.80 2.10
N TRP A 523 9.97 -31.74 1.90
CA TRP A 523 9.40 -30.93 2.98
C TRP A 523 7.86 -30.92 3.01
N GLY A 524 7.22 -31.60 2.06
CA GLY A 524 5.76 -31.69 1.97
C GLY A 524 5.12 -30.50 1.27
N GLU A 525 3.78 -30.52 1.23
CA GLU A 525 2.98 -29.40 0.75
C GLU A 525 3.09 -28.19 1.70
N PRO A 526 3.16 -26.95 1.16
CA PRO A 526 3.27 -25.75 1.99
C PRO A 526 1.94 -25.40 2.67
N LEU A 527 0.83 -25.91 2.14
CA LEU A 527 -0.54 -25.74 2.64
C LEU A 527 -1.15 -27.11 3.00
N PRO A 528 -2.03 -27.19 4.01
CA PRO A 528 -2.48 -26.09 4.86
C PRO A 528 -1.40 -25.59 5.83
N ILE A 529 -1.59 -24.37 6.34
CA ILE A 529 -0.74 -23.74 7.34
C ILE A 529 -1.12 -24.24 8.72
N GLU A 530 -0.13 -24.63 9.51
CA GLU A 530 -0.31 -24.98 10.92
C GLU A 530 -0.31 -23.69 11.76
N THR A 531 -1.48 -23.26 12.21
CA THR A 531 -1.63 -21.97 12.90
C THR A 531 -1.44 -22.07 14.41
N GLY A 532 -1.46 -23.28 14.98
CA GLY A 532 -1.36 -23.51 16.44
C GLY A 532 -2.63 -23.13 17.22
N LEU A 533 -3.66 -22.61 16.55
CA LEU A 533 -4.89 -22.14 17.18
C LEU A 533 -5.95 -23.24 17.25
N SER A 534 -6.54 -23.39 18.43
CA SER A 534 -7.68 -24.27 18.70
C SER A 534 -9.00 -23.68 18.20
N THR A 535 -10.00 -24.55 18.03
CA THR A 535 -11.37 -24.12 17.67
C THR A 535 -11.94 -23.09 18.64
N ALA A 536 -11.72 -23.29 19.95
CA ALA A 536 -12.19 -22.37 21.00
C ALA A 536 -11.58 -20.97 20.86
N GLU A 537 -10.33 -20.86 20.43
CA GLU A 537 -9.69 -19.57 20.18
C GLU A 537 -10.28 -18.86 18.96
N TYR A 538 -10.64 -19.59 17.89
CA TYR A 538 -11.38 -18.99 16.78
C TYR A 538 -12.77 -18.53 17.22
N GLU A 539 -13.51 -19.34 17.98
CA GLU A 539 -14.82 -18.96 18.52
C GLU A 539 -14.72 -17.71 19.40
N ALA A 540 -13.71 -17.62 20.27
CA ALA A 540 -13.46 -16.44 21.08
C ALA A 540 -13.24 -15.17 20.22
N ARG A 541 -12.53 -15.30 19.09
CA ARG A 541 -12.35 -14.19 18.14
C ARG A 541 -13.64 -13.82 17.43
N VAL A 542 -14.46 -14.79 17.02
CA VAL A 542 -15.79 -14.51 16.44
C VAL A 542 -16.65 -13.75 17.46
N ARG A 543 -16.70 -14.20 18.72
CA ARG A 543 -17.47 -13.53 19.77
C ARG A 543 -16.97 -12.12 20.08
N ARG A 544 -15.65 -11.91 20.07
CA ARG A 544 -15.05 -10.60 20.36
C ARG A 544 -15.20 -9.61 19.20
N TRP A 545 -15.03 -10.07 17.96
CA TRP A 545 -14.82 -9.17 16.81
C TRP A 545 -15.94 -9.17 15.78
N ILE A 546 -16.64 -10.28 15.62
CA ILE A 546 -17.69 -10.43 14.59
C ILE A 546 -19.07 -10.25 15.22
N ALA A 547 -19.37 -11.00 16.28
CA ALA A 547 -20.70 -11.02 16.91
C ALA A 547 -21.23 -9.63 17.31
N PRO A 548 -20.44 -8.71 17.88
CA PRO A 548 -20.94 -7.39 18.28
C PRO A 548 -21.48 -6.58 17.09
N ALA A 549 -20.85 -6.70 15.92
CA ALA A 549 -21.28 -5.97 14.72
C ALA A 549 -22.67 -6.41 14.23
N TYR A 550 -23.05 -7.67 14.49
CA TYR A 550 -24.38 -8.19 14.18
C TYR A 550 -25.41 -7.93 15.28
N ALA A 551 -24.96 -7.71 16.53
CA ALA A 551 -25.80 -7.33 17.66
C ALA A 551 -26.03 -5.79 17.78
N GLY A 552 -25.61 -5.00 16.79
CA GLY A 552 -25.74 -3.54 16.81
C GLY A 552 -24.69 -2.81 17.66
N GLY A 553 -23.63 -3.50 18.07
CA GLY A 553 -22.50 -2.93 18.76
C GLY A 553 -21.69 -1.97 17.88
N ALA A 554 -21.10 -0.96 18.50
CA ALA A 554 -20.19 -0.05 17.81
C ALA A 554 -18.90 -0.77 17.40
N PRO A 555 -18.30 -0.44 16.24
CA PRO A 555 -17.00 -0.96 15.86
C PRO A 555 -15.93 -0.54 16.89
N PRO A 556 -14.92 -1.39 17.16
CA PRO A 556 -13.83 -1.05 18.07
C PRO A 556 -13.09 0.21 17.61
N ARG A 557 -12.63 1.01 18.56
CA ARG A 557 -11.91 2.24 18.30
C ARG A 557 -10.54 2.23 18.97
N ALA A 558 -9.59 2.90 18.35
CA ALA A 558 -8.25 3.08 18.89
C ALA A 558 -7.79 4.52 18.70
N ARG A 559 -6.89 5.00 19.56
CA ARG A 559 -6.24 6.30 19.44
C ARG A 559 -4.74 6.09 19.32
N ILE A 560 -4.16 6.62 18.25
CA ILE A 560 -2.71 6.79 18.12
C ILE A 560 -2.37 8.17 18.65
N VAL A 561 -1.52 8.24 19.67
CA VAL A 561 -0.95 9.50 20.16
C VAL A 561 0.42 9.66 19.52
N THR A 562 0.63 10.77 18.81
CA THR A 562 1.93 11.13 18.20
C THR A 562 2.42 12.46 18.79
N GLU A 563 3.63 12.86 18.43
CA GLU A 563 4.18 14.17 18.83
C GLU A 563 3.40 15.33 18.19
N SER A 564 2.79 15.10 17.02
CA SER A 564 1.97 16.07 16.26
C SER A 564 0.48 16.13 16.65
N GLY A 565 0.02 15.25 17.55
CA GLY A 565 -1.38 15.20 18.02
C GLY A 565 -1.94 13.79 18.14
N SER A 566 -3.26 13.67 18.25
CA SER A 566 -3.96 12.37 18.33
C SER A 566 -4.70 12.05 17.04
N ILE A 567 -4.69 10.77 16.66
CA ILE A 567 -5.43 10.22 15.52
C ILE A 567 -6.39 9.17 16.06
N ASP A 568 -7.69 9.38 15.88
CA ASP A 568 -8.72 8.44 16.30
C ASP A 568 -9.12 7.54 15.13
N LEU A 569 -9.22 6.26 15.42
CA LEU A 569 -9.44 5.18 14.47
C LEU A 569 -10.74 4.45 14.79
N GLU A 570 -11.43 4.03 13.74
CA GLU A 570 -12.44 2.98 13.77
C GLU A 570 -11.87 1.72 13.10
N LEU A 571 -11.96 0.57 13.75
CA LEU A 571 -11.40 -0.70 13.28
C LEU A 571 -12.48 -1.60 12.68
N PHE A 572 -12.20 -2.24 11.55
CA PHE A 572 -13.13 -3.10 10.82
C PHE A 572 -13.04 -4.55 11.28
N ALA A 573 -13.31 -4.78 12.57
CA ALA A 573 -13.12 -6.08 13.23
C ALA A 573 -13.96 -7.22 12.62
N ALA A 574 -15.15 -6.93 12.09
CA ALA A 574 -15.95 -7.92 11.38
C ALA A 574 -15.30 -8.32 10.04
N ASP A 575 -14.70 -7.38 9.31
CA ASP A 575 -14.13 -7.65 7.99
C ASP A 575 -12.68 -8.15 8.05
N ALA A 576 -11.91 -7.85 9.10
CA ALA A 576 -10.53 -8.30 9.29
C ALA A 576 -10.25 -8.71 10.76
N PRO A 577 -10.95 -9.73 11.30
CA PRO A 577 -10.88 -10.09 12.71
C PRO A 577 -9.49 -10.50 13.20
N LEU A 578 -8.69 -11.24 12.42
CA LEU A 578 -7.35 -11.67 12.84
C LEU A 578 -6.35 -10.50 12.82
N THR A 579 -6.47 -9.62 11.83
CA THR A 579 -5.66 -8.41 11.70
C THR A 579 -5.95 -7.44 12.82
N VAL A 580 -7.23 -7.16 13.09
CA VAL A 580 -7.63 -6.31 14.22
C VAL A 580 -7.22 -6.93 15.54
N HIS A 581 -7.40 -8.24 15.72
CA HIS A 581 -6.96 -8.93 16.93
C HIS A 581 -5.45 -8.77 17.17
N SER A 582 -4.62 -8.98 16.14
CA SER A 582 -3.16 -8.83 16.23
C SER A 582 -2.75 -7.38 16.52
N PHE A 583 -3.33 -6.41 15.81
CA PHE A 583 -3.06 -4.99 16.03
C PHE A 583 -3.42 -4.55 17.46
N VAL A 584 -4.58 -4.96 17.95
CA VAL A 584 -5.05 -4.63 19.30
C VAL A 584 -4.18 -5.30 20.36
N TYR A 585 -3.85 -6.58 20.18
CA TYR A 585 -2.97 -7.29 21.10
C TYR A 585 -1.61 -6.59 21.23
N LEU A 586 -0.98 -6.22 20.11
CA LEU A 586 0.28 -5.48 20.11
C LEU A 586 0.15 -4.09 20.75
N ALA A 587 -0.97 -3.39 20.52
CA ALA A 587 -1.22 -2.09 21.15
C ALA A 587 -1.42 -2.21 22.68
N GLU A 588 -2.16 -3.21 23.15
CA GLU A 588 -2.38 -3.48 24.57
C GLU A 588 -1.08 -3.88 25.29
N ASP A 589 -0.15 -4.55 24.59
CA ASP A 589 1.20 -4.90 25.07
C ASP A 589 2.19 -3.72 25.06
N GLY A 590 1.78 -2.54 24.57
CA GLY A 590 2.65 -1.37 24.42
C GLY A 590 3.72 -1.54 23.34
N TYR A 591 3.57 -2.50 22.43
CA TYR A 591 4.55 -2.82 21.39
C TYR A 591 4.92 -1.58 20.55
N PHE A 592 3.94 -0.73 20.24
CA PHE A 592 4.11 0.45 19.39
C PHE A 592 4.71 1.67 20.11
N ASP A 593 4.81 1.64 21.44
CA ASP A 593 5.18 2.80 22.24
C ASP A 593 6.64 3.20 21.99
N GLY A 594 6.85 4.48 21.65
CA GLY A 594 8.16 5.04 21.35
C GLY A 594 8.72 4.70 19.97
N GLN A 595 8.06 3.83 19.19
CA GLN A 595 8.43 3.55 17.80
C GLN A 595 8.30 4.80 16.94
N GLU A 596 9.08 4.85 15.87
CA GLU A 596 9.08 5.98 14.95
C GLU A 596 8.14 5.72 13.77
N TRP A 597 7.79 6.77 13.03
CA TRP A 597 7.26 6.68 11.67
C TRP A 597 8.45 6.58 10.69
N PRO A 598 8.91 5.38 10.30
CA PRO A 598 10.09 5.22 9.46
C PRO A 598 9.86 5.69 8.01
N ARG A 599 8.61 5.81 7.58
CA ARG A 599 8.25 6.13 6.20
C ARG A 599 7.00 7.01 6.12
N VAL A 600 7.18 8.17 5.50
CA VAL A 600 6.12 9.13 5.16
C VAL A 600 6.31 9.50 3.70
N VAL A 601 5.29 9.26 2.88
CA VAL A 601 5.32 9.60 1.44
C VAL A 601 4.19 10.59 1.17
N PRO A 602 4.50 11.87 0.96
CA PRO A 602 3.49 12.90 0.70
C PRO A 602 2.55 12.52 -0.44
N ASN A 603 1.24 12.75 -0.24
CA ASN A 603 0.16 12.36 -1.15
C ASN A 603 0.14 10.84 -1.50
N PHE A 604 0.58 9.99 -0.55
CA PHE A 604 0.45 8.54 -0.61
C PHE A 604 0.06 7.96 0.75
N VAL A 605 1.03 7.69 1.64
CA VAL A 605 0.78 7.07 2.96
C VAL A 605 1.80 7.53 4.02
N ILE A 606 1.40 7.47 5.29
CA ILE A 606 2.32 7.32 6.44
C ILE A 606 2.34 5.86 6.87
N GLN A 607 3.49 5.33 7.24
CA GLN A 607 3.68 3.92 7.61
C GLN A 607 4.47 3.80 8.92
N GLY A 608 3.94 3.02 9.85
CA GLY A 608 4.46 2.81 11.20
C GLY A 608 4.37 1.35 11.63
N GLY A 609 4.67 1.06 12.90
CA GLY A 609 4.63 -0.29 13.45
C GLY A 609 5.87 -1.15 13.16
N ASP A 610 7.00 -0.50 12.88
CA ASP A 610 8.30 -1.14 12.71
C ASP A 610 9.19 -0.90 13.94
N PRO A 611 9.46 -1.93 14.77
CA PRO A 611 10.29 -1.79 15.97
C PRO A 611 11.75 -1.43 15.68
N ARG A 612 12.25 -1.68 14.46
CA ARG A 612 13.63 -1.34 14.07
C ARG A 612 13.77 0.11 13.57
N GLY A 613 12.68 0.66 13.04
CA GLY A 613 12.63 1.99 12.41
C GLY A 613 13.34 2.08 11.05
N ASP A 614 13.76 0.96 10.47
CA ASP A 614 14.49 0.82 9.18
C ASP A 614 13.64 0.18 8.06
N GLN A 615 12.33 0.02 8.31
CA GLN A 615 11.29 -0.62 7.50
C GLN A 615 11.40 -2.15 7.41
N SER A 616 12.19 -2.79 8.27
CA SER A 616 12.45 -4.24 8.19
C SER A 616 12.19 -5.03 9.46
N GLY A 617 11.60 -4.42 10.49
CA GLY A 617 11.18 -5.11 11.70
C GLY A 617 9.76 -5.66 11.63
N GLY A 618 9.42 -6.50 12.61
CA GLY A 618 8.11 -7.13 12.74
C GLY A 618 7.99 -7.85 14.08
N PRO A 619 6.80 -8.38 14.41
CA PRO A 619 6.48 -8.92 15.73
C PRO A 619 6.98 -10.36 15.95
N GLY A 620 7.77 -10.90 15.01
CA GLY A 620 8.27 -12.27 15.04
C GLY A 620 7.31 -13.33 14.48
N TYR A 621 6.16 -12.91 13.95
CA TYR A 621 5.20 -13.78 13.29
C TYR A 621 4.52 -13.05 12.12
N ALA A 622 3.87 -13.81 11.25
CA ALA A 622 3.05 -13.30 10.17
C ALA A 622 1.58 -13.72 10.31
N ILE A 623 0.67 -12.85 9.87
CA ILE A 623 -0.76 -13.08 9.74
C ILE A 623 -1.14 -13.13 8.26
N ARG A 624 -2.21 -13.87 7.97
CA ARG A 624 -2.75 -14.06 6.61
C ARG A 624 -3.55 -12.84 6.17
N ASP A 625 -3.56 -12.59 4.86
CA ASP A 625 -4.26 -11.45 4.29
C ASP A 625 -5.79 -11.66 4.36
N GLU A 626 -6.46 -10.82 5.15
CA GLU A 626 -7.92 -10.71 5.23
C GLU A 626 -8.47 -9.71 4.20
N ILE A 627 -8.14 -9.95 2.93
CA ILE A 627 -8.59 -9.12 1.80
C ILE A 627 -10.12 -8.95 1.81
N ASN A 628 -10.61 -7.71 1.67
CA ASN A 628 -12.03 -7.37 1.79
C ASN A 628 -12.44 -6.23 0.83
N ARG A 629 -13.73 -5.86 0.87
CA ARG A 629 -14.35 -4.90 -0.07
C ARG A 629 -14.12 -3.43 0.24
N HIS A 630 -13.52 -3.10 1.39
CA HIS A 630 -13.22 -1.71 1.73
C HIS A 630 -12.21 -1.15 0.72
N ARG A 631 -12.41 0.11 0.32
CA ARG A 631 -11.54 0.82 -0.62
C ARG A 631 -10.53 1.66 0.14
N TYR A 632 -9.35 1.81 -0.43
CA TYR A 632 -8.34 2.75 0.05
C TYR A 632 -8.74 4.17 -0.33
N GLU A 633 -9.63 4.76 0.46
CA GLU A 633 -9.92 6.20 0.44
C GLU A 633 -8.89 6.97 1.27
N ARG A 634 -9.06 8.28 1.48
CA ARG A 634 -8.23 9.06 2.40
C ARG A 634 -8.51 8.64 3.85
N GLY A 635 -7.45 8.41 4.64
CA GLY A 635 -7.53 7.99 6.04
C GLY A 635 -7.79 6.50 6.23
N THR A 636 -7.75 5.68 5.18
CA THR A 636 -7.91 4.22 5.28
C THR A 636 -6.63 3.58 5.85
N LEU A 637 -6.80 2.61 6.75
CA LEU A 637 -5.71 1.84 7.34
C LEU A 637 -5.49 0.54 6.57
N GLY A 638 -4.24 0.27 6.20
CA GLY A 638 -3.84 -0.97 5.54
C GLY A 638 -2.67 -1.67 6.25
N MET A 639 -2.65 -3.00 6.20
CA MET A 639 -1.52 -3.79 6.69
C MET A 639 -0.37 -3.72 5.67
N ALA A 640 0.85 -3.38 6.12
CA ALA A 640 2.02 -3.40 5.25
C ALA A 640 2.52 -4.85 5.07
N LEU A 641 2.93 -5.18 3.85
CA LEU A 641 3.27 -6.54 3.43
C LEU A 641 4.63 -6.58 2.72
N SER A 642 5.42 -7.62 2.97
CA SER A 642 6.61 -8.00 2.18
C SER A 642 6.29 -9.01 1.07
N GLY A 643 4.99 -9.32 0.90
CA GLY A 643 4.44 -10.31 -0.02
C GLY A 643 3.09 -10.84 0.51
N PRO A 644 2.37 -11.69 -0.24
CA PRO A 644 1.09 -12.24 0.22
C PRO A 644 1.26 -13.01 1.53
N ASP A 645 0.33 -12.82 2.48
CA ASP A 645 0.31 -13.47 3.80
C ASP A 645 1.56 -13.19 4.66
N THR A 646 2.06 -11.96 4.61
CA THR A 646 3.23 -11.50 5.40
C THR A 646 2.90 -10.34 6.33
N GLY A 647 1.61 -10.08 6.58
CA GLY A 647 1.20 -9.04 7.52
C GLY A 647 1.76 -9.30 8.90
N GLY A 648 2.08 -8.25 9.65
CA GLY A 648 2.68 -8.38 10.99
C GLY A 648 2.25 -7.22 11.86
N SER A 649 3.21 -6.38 12.25
CA SER A 649 2.96 -5.18 13.06
C SER A 649 2.92 -3.89 12.24
N GLN A 650 3.50 -3.89 11.03
CA GLN A 650 3.62 -2.68 10.23
C GLN A 650 2.30 -2.35 9.54
N PHE A 651 1.83 -1.11 9.67
CA PHE A 651 0.60 -0.63 9.05
C PHE A 651 0.80 0.74 8.41
N PHE A 652 -0.12 1.14 7.55
CA PHE A 652 -0.10 2.45 6.92
C PHE A 652 -1.46 3.15 6.94
N ILE A 653 -1.45 4.48 6.89
CA ILE A 653 -2.62 5.36 6.76
C ILE A 653 -2.49 6.17 5.47
N THR A 654 -3.51 6.18 4.63
CA THR A 654 -3.50 6.87 3.33
C THR A 654 -3.74 8.38 3.44
N HIS A 655 -2.96 9.19 2.70
CA HIS A 655 -3.21 10.64 2.57
C HIS A 655 -4.28 10.98 1.52
N SER A 656 -4.50 10.09 0.56
CA SER A 656 -5.41 10.26 -0.57
C SER A 656 -5.88 8.89 -1.07
N PRO A 657 -6.94 8.82 -1.90
CA PRO A 657 -7.40 7.55 -2.43
C PRO A 657 -6.29 6.78 -3.17
N GLN A 658 -6.16 5.47 -2.92
CA GLN A 658 -5.17 4.56 -3.52
C GLN A 658 -5.81 3.34 -4.21
N PRO A 659 -6.58 3.49 -5.31
CA PRO A 659 -7.30 2.38 -5.95
C PRO A 659 -6.46 1.21 -6.47
N HIS A 660 -5.15 1.39 -6.59
CA HIS A 660 -4.23 0.31 -6.97
C HIS A 660 -3.90 -0.64 -5.82
N LEU A 661 -4.18 -0.26 -4.57
CA LEU A 661 -4.05 -1.11 -3.39
C LEU A 661 -5.32 -1.93 -3.12
N ASP A 662 -6.45 -1.57 -3.74
CA ASP A 662 -7.76 -2.18 -3.50
C ASP A 662 -7.77 -3.69 -3.76
N GLY A 663 -8.04 -4.41 -2.67
CA GLY A 663 -8.06 -5.86 -2.63
C GLY A 663 -6.72 -6.52 -2.96
N ALA A 664 -5.60 -5.83 -2.72
CA ALA A 664 -4.26 -6.40 -2.67
C ALA A 664 -3.63 -6.33 -1.26
N TYR A 665 -4.20 -5.50 -0.38
CA TYR A 665 -3.76 -5.32 1.01
C TYR A 665 -4.99 -5.32 1.92
N THR A 666 -4.87 -5.89 3.12
CA THR A 666 -5.95 -5.90 4.12
C THR A 666 -6.26 -4.49 4.61
N VAL A 667 -7.49 -4.03 4.36
CA VAL A 667 -8.04 -2.83 4.99
C VAL A 667 -8.65 -3.22 6.34
N PHE A 668 -8.13 -2.70 7.45
CA PHE A 668 -8.58 -3.09 8.80
C PHE A 668 -9.09 -1.92 9.66
N GLY A 669 -9.16 -0.71 9.10
CA GLY A 669 -9.76 0.43 9.79
C GLY A 669 -9.73 1.72 8.98
N ARG A 670 -10.16 2.81 9.60
CA ARG A 670 -10.11 4.17 9.06
C ARG A 670 -9.93 5.22 10.16
N VAL A 671 -9.38 6.36 9.79
CA VAL A 671 -9.33 7.56 10.61
C VAL A 671 -10.74 8.17 10.70
N ILE A 672 -11.18 8.44 11.93
CA ILE A 672 -12.45 9.13 12.22
C ILE A 672 -12.24 10.54 12.80
N ALA A 673 -11.06 10.84 13.36
CA ALA A 673 -10.63 12.19 13.73
C ALA A 673 -9.09 12.30 13.69
N GLY A 674 -8.55 13.51 13.50
CA GLY A 674 -7.09 13.73 13.46
C GLY A 674 -6.46 13.57 12.07
N MET A 675 -7.22 13.75 10.98
CA MET A 675 -6.66 13.64 9.62
C MET A 675 -5.63 14.75 9.32
N GLU A 676 -5.79 15.91 9.94
CA GLU A 676 -4.81 16.99 9.92
C GLU A 676 -3.53 16.64 10.68
N VAL A 677 -3.59 15.74 11.66
CA VAL A 677 -2.39 15.20 12.33
C VAL A 677 -1.66 14.28 11.36
N VAL A 678 -2.37 13.35 10.71
CA VAL A 678 -1.81 12.46 9.68
C VAL A 678 -1.04 13.23 8.61
N ASP A 679 -1.59 14.35 8.13
CA ASP A 679 -0.93 15.20 7.11
C ASP A 679 0.33 15.93 7.60
N ARG A 680 0.53 16.07 8.92
CA ARG A 680 1.70 16.72 9.52
C ARG A 680 2.79 15.75 9.96
N VAL A 681 2.47 14.46 10.09
CA VAL A 681 3.43 13.45 10.56
C VAL A 681 4.66 13.42 9.63
N MET A 682 5.84 13.45 10.23
CA MET A 682 7.12 13.44 9.53
C MET A 682 7.93 12.16 9.79
N VAL A 683 8.85 11.83 8.87
CA VAL A 683 9.77 10.70 9.07
C VAL A 683 10.59 10.91 10.35
N GLY A 684 10.57 9.90 11.23
CA GLY A 684 11.27 9.91 12.51
C GLY A 684 10.47 10.47 13.68
N GLU A 685 9.27 11.03 13.45
CA GLU A 685 8.33 11.37 14.54
C GLU A 685 7.96 10.10 15.31
N ARG A 686 7.73 10.22 16.63
CA ARG A 686 7.37 9.08 17.46
C ARG A 686 5.87 8.85 17.60
N ILE A 687 5.50 7.58 17.60
CA ILE A 687 4.25 7.07 18.16
C ILE A 687 4.47 7.04 19.67
N GLN A 688 3.77 7.89 20.41
CA GLN A 688 3.87 7.94 21.87
C GLN A 688 3.14 6.77 22.51
N SER A 689 1.94 6.46 22.03
CA SER A 689 1.24 5.20 22.36
C SER A 689 0.09 4.92 21.40
N ILE A 690 -0.37 3.68 21.36
CA ILE A 690 -1.64 3.28 20.73
C ILE A 690 -2.53 2.63 21.79
N ARG A 691 -3.76 3.12 21.96
CA ARG A 691 -4.68 2.62 23.00
C ARG A 691 -6.07 2.38 22.44
N LEU A 692 -6.75 1.35 22.94
CA LEU A 692 -8.17 1.20 22.68
C LEU A 692 -8.98 2.32 23.35
N LEU A 693 -10.05 2.72 22.69
CA LEU A 693 -11.06 3.62 23.24
C LEU A 693 -12.27 2.80 23.73
N PRO A 694 -12.93 3.24 24.82
CA PRO A 694 -14.07 2.56 25.41
C PRO A 694 -15.32 2.53 24.51
#